data_AF-A0A151SL39-F1
#
_entry.id   AF-A0A151SL39-F1
#
_cell.length_a   1.000
_cell.length_b   1.000
_cell.length_c   1.000
_cell.angle_alpha   90.00
_cell.angle_beta   90.00
_cell.angle_gamma   90.00
#
_symmetry.space_group_name_H-M   'P 1'
#
loop_
_entity.id
_entity.type
_entity.pdbx_description
1 polymer ?
#
loop_
_entity_poly.entity_id
_entity_poly.type
_entity_poly.pdbx_seq_one_letter_code
_entity_poly.pdbx_strand_id
1 'polypeptide(L)'
;MANPSFWTQANALLRKNLTFQKRNVKTNVQLVLFPVILCLLVFALQCVIDTQFDKPEFKCGCVCRNNRTRCADSEKVCGIQYSDLLQAALCAIPKPPQWPPLLQLPEPSNRAVRTASLPFSDFPDASCRITDSCPLTMLFTAENHSLAQTVTASMFGSALSMSDYYDRDIYATSAMNVLGSDSAPGQNNFIEPAFSTGLPIYYLQRNCSDAEKFGLSLPIADNEVELKCAQALNLWRNSSSEINSELYKGYYGGNTEGQVNEIVSAFDFLNSNENRYNVSIWYNSTYGRHTNVLLRIPRSINLISNSYLQFLLGPGTKVLFEFVKEMPKPESNFRLDLSSLLGTLFFTWVVLQLFPVVLTSLVYEKQQKLRIMMKMHGLGDGPYWMISYGYFLAISVTYMLCFVIFGSLLGLKIFTINDYSTQFVFYFIYINLQIALAFLVSSIFSNVKTATVTAYIGVFGTGLLGGFLFQFFVQNTSFPRGWIIVMELYPGFALYRGLYEFAQFSFEGSISGTGGMKWQNLSESTNGMKEVLIIMLAEWIVILFAAFYIDQILSSGSRKSPLFFLKGFQKKTPFPNLDTQMQVSKVFSQMEKRDVIQEKEKVEELLREPTINHAIVCDDLKKVYPGRDGNPDKFAVRGLFLSVPQGECFGMLGPNGAGKTSFINMMIGLTKPTSGAAFVQGLDIRTHMEGIYTTMGVCPQHDLLWESLTGREHLLFYGRLKNLKGSVLAQAVEESLKSLNLFHGGVADKQARKYSGGMKRRLSVAISLIGDPRVVYMDEPSSGLDPASRKSLWNVVKHAKQNRAIILTTHSMEEAEALCDRLGIFVNGSLQCVGNPKELKARYGGTYVFTMTTSSDHEKDVENMVHRLTPNANKIYHLSGTQKFELPKEDVRIGDVFQAVDAAKRNFTVSAWGLVDTTLEDVFIKVARDANAFDTLS
;
A
#
# COMPACT_ATOMS: atom_id res chain seq x y z
N MET A 1 6.74 37.89 21.67
CA MET A 1 5.60 36.97 21.87
C MET A 1 6.15 35.58 22.16
N ALA A 2 5.57 34.86 23.12
CA ALA A 2 5.98 33.50 23.45
C ALA A 2 5.62 32.53 22.31
N ASN A 3 6.53 31.60 22.00
CA ASN A 3 6.31 30.59 20.98
C ASN A 3 5.03 29.78 21.29
N PRO A 4 4.19 29.48 20.27
CA PRO A 4 2.99 28.68 20.46
C PRO A 4 3.37 27.30 21.02
N SER A 5 2.71 26.89 22.12
CA SER A 5 2.92 25.56 22.71
C SER A 5 2.48 24.46 21.75
N PHE A 6 3.11 23.29 21.87
CA PHE A 6 2.76 22.06 21.12
C PHE A 6 1.25 21.81 21.07
N TRP A 7 0.57 21.91 22.21
CA TRP A 7 -0.88 21.72 22.33
C TRP A 7 -1.72 22.79 21.62
N THR A 8 -1.21 24.03 21.55
CA THR A 8 -1.90 25.11 20.83
C THR A 8 -1.86 24.84 19.32
N GLN A 9 -0.70 24.42 18.81
CA GLN A 9 -0.55 24.03 17.40
C GLN A 9 -1.39 22.81 17.05
N ALA A 10 -1.37 21.79 17.91
CA ALA A 10 -2.16 20.57 17.74
C ALA A 10 -3.67 20.85 17.71
N ASN A 11 -4.17 21.69 18.63
CA ASN A 11 -5.58 22.10 18.65
C ASN A 11 -5.97 22.92 17.41
N ALA A 12 -5.08 23.80 16.92
CA ALA A 12 -5.32 24.56 15.70
C ALA A 12 -5.51 23.63 14.48
N LEU A 13 -4.61 22.65 14.32
CA LEU A 13 -4.66 21.68 13.23
C LEU A 13 -5.87 20.74 13.36
N LEU A 14 -6.19 20.28 14.56
CA LEU A 14 -7.36 19.45 14.85
C LEU A 14 -8.65 20.16 14.45
N ARG A 15 -8.83 21.43 14.84
CA ARG A 15 -10.01 22.23 14.46
C ARG A 15 -10.11 22.42 12.95
N LYS A 16 -9.00 22.70 12.27
CA LYS A 16 -8.97 22.79 10.80
C LYS A 16 -9.40 21.47 10.16
N ASN A 17 -8.89 20.34 10.65
CA ASN A 17 -9.26 19.02 10.12
C ASN A 17 -10.74 18.72 10.37
N LEU A 18 -11.28 19.02 11.56
CA LEU A 18 -12.72 18.86 11.85
C LEU A 18 -13.59 19.71 10.91
N THR A 19 -13.24 20.98 10.68
CA THR A 19 -13.97 21.85 9.76
C THR A 19 -13.92 21.33 8.32
N PHE A 20 -12.75 20.87 7.88
CA PHE A 20 -12.58 20.26 6.56
C PHE A 20 -13.46 19.01 6.41
N GLN A 21 -13.55 18.18 7.44
CA GLN A 21 -14.39 16.97 7.44
C GLN A 21 -15.88 17.25 7.48
N LYS A 22 -16.32 18.21 8.30
CA LYS A 22 -17.74 18.62 8.36
C LYS A 22 -18.28 19.03 6.97
N ARG A 23 -17.40 19.53 6.09
CA ARG A 23 -17.76 19.92 4.72
C ARG A 23 -17.70 18.77 3.72
N ASN A 24 -16.90 17.74 4.02
CA ASN A 24 -16.76 16.53 3.20
C ASN A 24 -17.60 15.35 3.74
N VAL A 25 -18.63 15.63 4.57
CA VAL A 25 -19.51 14.60 5.15
C VAL A 25 -20.11 13.70 4.09
N LYS A 26 -20.50 14.22 2.92
CA LYS A 26 -21.02 13.39 1.83
C LYS A 26 -20.01 12.32 1.38
N THR A 27 -18.74 12.70 1.21
CA THR A 27 -17.67 11.78 0.84
C THR A 27 -17.39 10.77 1.95
N ASN A 28 -17.41 11.21 3.21
CA ASN A 28 -17.24 10.31 4.36
C ASN A 28 -18.38 9.30 4.48
N VAL A 29 -19.62 9.75 4.27
CA VAL A 29 -20.81 8.89 4.25
C VAL A 29 -20.71 7.88 3.11
N GLN A 30 -20.31 8.30 1.91
CA GLN A 30 -20.09 7.39 0.78
C GLN A 30 -19.01 6.34 1.09
N LEU A 31 -17.94 6.74 1.75
CA LEU A 31 -16.87 5.84 2.17
C LEU A 31 -17.38 4.80 3.17
N VAL A 32 -18.17 5.20 4.16
CA VAL A 32 -18.77 4.30 5.16
C VAL A 32 -19.90 3.43 4.56
N LEU A 33 -20.59 3.91 3.52
CA LEU A 33 -21.66 3.16 2.85
C LEU A 33 -21.11 2.00 1.99
N PHE A 34 -19.87 2.09 1.50
CA PHE A 34 -19.28 1.08 0.63
C PHE A 34 -19.23 -0.33 1.29
N PRO A 35 -18.69 -0.50 2.51
CA PRO A 35 -18.78 -1.78 3.24
C PRO A 35 -20.20 -2.31 3.37
N VAL A 36 -21.17 -1.42 3.64
CA VAL A 36 -22.58 -1.79 3.83
C VAL A 36 -23.16 -2.36 2.54
N ILE A 37 -22.93 -1.69 1.41
CA ILE A 37 -23.40 -2.16 0.10
C ILE A 37 -22.80 -3.53 -0.23
N LEU A 38 -21.50 -3.73 0.03
CA LEU A 38 -20.87 -5.01 -0.25
C LEU A 38 -21.41 -6.13 0.66
N CYS A 39 -21.55 -5.88 1.97
CA CYS A 39 -22.12 -6.87 2.88
C CYS A 39 -23.57 -7.21 2.50
N LEU A 40 -24.37 -6.23 2.06
CA LEU A 40 -25.72 -6.46 1.54
C LEU A 40 -25.71 -7.31 0.26
N LEU A 41 -24.75 -7.08 -0.64
CA LEU A 41 -24.59 -7.87 -1.87
C LEU A 41 -24.20 -9.32 -1.55
N VAL A 42 -23.25 -9.53 -0.63
CA VAL A 42 -22.86 -10.87 -0.16
C VAL A 42 -24.03 -11.57 0.51
N PHE A 43 -24.79 -10.87 1.35
CA PHE A 43 -25.98 -11.41 1.99
C PHE A 43 -27.07 -11.79 0.97
N ALA A 44 -27.34 -10.92 -0.01
CA ALA A 44 -28.31 -11.22 -1.06
C ALA A 44 -27.90 -12.45 -1.88
N LEU A 45 -26.61 -12.57 -2.21
CA LEU A 45 -26.08 -13.73 -2.92
C LEU A 45 -26.14 -15.01 -2.06
N GLN A 46 -25.86 -14.91 -0.77
CA GLN A 46 -26.02 -16.01 0.18
C GLN A 46 -27.47 -16.50 0.24
N CYS A 47 -28.45 -15.60 0.32
CA CYS A 47 -29.88 -15.97 0.29
C CYS A 47 -30.27 -16.71 -1.01
N VAL A 48 -29.73 -16.28 -2.16
CA VAL A 48 -29.95 -16.96 -3.44
C VAL A 48 -29.34 -18.36 -3.42
N ILE A 49 -28.16 -18.53 -2.82
CA ILE A 49 -27.49 -19.82 -2.70
C ILE A 49 -28.23 -20.75 -1.74
N ASP A 50 -28.61 -20.25 -0.57
CA ASP A 50 -29.35 -21.01 0.44
C ASP A 50 -30.68 -21.52 -0.14
N THR A 51 -31.40 -20.69 -0.90
CA THR A 51 -32.64 -21.12 -1.58
C THR A 51 -32.42 -22.20 -2.66
N GLN A 52 -31.24 -22.27 -3.30
CA GLN A 52 -30.93 -23.37 -4.22
C GLN A 52 -30.60 -24.67 -3.47
N PHE A 53 -29.86 -24.59 -2.37
CA PHE A 53 -29.47 -25.76 -1.58
C PHE A 53 -30.54 -26.25 -0.60
N ASP A 54 -31.61 -25.47 -0.38
CA ASP A 54 -32.76 -25.90 0.43
C ASP A 54 -33.71 -26.87 -0.31
N LYS A 55 -33.43 -27.14 -1.60
CA LYS A 55 -34.16 -28.11 -2.44
C LYS A 55 -34.03 -29.54 -1.89
N PRO A 56 -35.06 -30.39 -2.09
CA PRO A 56 -35.11 -31.75 -1.53
C PRO A 56 -33.97 -32.65 -2.01
N GLU A 57 -33.40 -32.39 -3.19
CA GLU A 57 -32.26 -33.13 -3.75
C GLU A 57 -30.99 -33.04 -2.87
N PHE A 58 -30.85 -31.98 -2.06
CA PHE A 58 -29.70 -31.73 -1.18
C PHE A 58 -30.00 -31.94 0.30
N LYS A 59 -31.04 -32.72 0.61
CA LYS A 59 -31.43 -33.10 1.97
C LYS A 59 -31.57 -34.61 2.08
N CYS A 60 -31.48 -35.13 3.29
CA CYS A 60 -31.82 -36.53 3.55
C CYS A 60 -33.28 -36.77 3.12
N GLY A 61 -33.52 -37.88 2.43
CA GLY A 61 -34.85 -38.28 2.00
C GLY A 61 -35.74 -38.60 3.21
N CYS A 62 -36.98 -38.09 3.17
CA CYS A 62 -37.94 -38.23 4.26
C CYS A 62 -39.29 -38.68 3.74
N VAL A 63 -39.92 -39.61 4.45
CA VAL A 63 -41.29 -40.07 4.18
C VAL A 63 -42.18 -39.74 5.38
N CYS A 64 -43.44 -39.41 5.09
CA CYS A 64 -44.44 -39.20 6.11
C CYS A 64 -44.84 -40.54 6.75
N ARG A 65 -44.84 -40.62 8.08
CA ARG A 65 -45.16 -41.84 8.85
C ARG A 65 -46.48 -42.53 8.45
N ASN A 66 -47.42 -41.79 7.84
CA ASN A 66 -48.73 -42.27 7.38
C ASN A 66 -48.88 -42.39 5.85
N ASN A 67 -47.79 -42.46 5.07
CA ASN A 67 -47.81 -42.57 3.60
C ASN A 67 -48.62 -41.48 2.87
N ARG A 68 -48.87 -40.34 3.54
CA ARG A 68 -49.50 -39.16 2.94
C ARG A 68 -48.46 -38.38 2.13
N THR A 69 -48.87 -37.81 1.01
CA THR A 69 -48.00 -37.01 0.12
C THR A 69 -47.52 -35.70 0.74
N ARG A 70 -48.15 -35.21 1.82
CA ARG A 70 -47.68 -34.07 2.65
C ARG A 70 -47.97 -34.31 4.12
N CYS A 71 -47.01 -33.99 4.99
CA CYS A 71 -47.12 -34.06 6.45
C CYS A 71 -46.28 -32.94 7.11
N ALA A 72 -46.57 -32.64 8.38
CA ALA A 72 -45.79 -31.70 9.19
C ALA A 72 -44.39 -32.25 9.46
N ASP A 73 -43.40 -31.37 9.70
CA ASP A 73 -42.00 -31.78 9.91
C ASP A 73 -41.79 -32.72 11.10
N SER A 74 -42.68 -32.68 12.11
CA SER A 74 -42.68 -33.60 13.25
C SER A 74 -43.14 -35.03 12.92
N GLU A 75 -43.80 -35.24 11.77
CA GLU A 75 -44.30 -36.54 11.31
C GLU A 75 -43.44 -37.17 10.20
N LYS A 76 -42.37 -36.47 9.78
CA LYS A 76 -41.41 -36.95 8.79
C LYS A 76 -40.40 -37.88 9.44
N VAL A 77 -40.24 -39.06 8.86
CA VAL A 77 -39.16 -39.99 9.20
C VAL A 77 -38.13 -39.91 8.08
N CYS A 78 -36.93 -39.42 8.40
CA CYS A 78 -35.84 -39.26 7.46
C CYS A 78 -34.80 -40.35 7.67
N GLY A 79 -34.22 -40.86 6.59
CA GLY A 79 -33.21 -41.90 6.66
C GLY A 79 -32.72 -42.36 5.30
N ILE A 80 -31.60 -43.09 5.30
CA ILE A 80 -30.97 -43.63 4.09
C ILE A 80 -31.97 -44.48 3.28
N GLN A 81 -32.88 -45.20 3.97
CA GLN A 81 -33.90 -46.05 3.36
C GLN A 81 -34.89 -45.33 2.45
N TYR A 82 -35.02 -44.00 2.62
CA TYR A 82 -35.94 -43.15 1.87
C TYR A 82 -35.21 -42.16 0.97
N SER A 83 -33.91 -42.36 0.78
CA SER A 83 -32.99 -41.43 0.12
C SER A 83 -32.39 -42.06 -1.13
N ASP A 84 -32.28 -41.28 -2.21
CA ASP A 84 -31.51 -41.69 -3.38
C ASP A 84 -30.00 -41.70 -3.07
N LEU A 85 -29.18 -42.29 -3.95
CA LEU A 85 -27.74 -42.51 -3.73
C LEU A 85 -26.97 -41.19 -3.41
N LEU A 86 -27.42 -40.07 -3.96
CA LEU A 86 -26.90 -38.72 -3.67
C LEU A 86 -27.36 -38.18 -2.29
N GLN A 87 -28.62 -38.41 -1.92
CA GLN A 87 -29.21 -37.97 -0.64
C GLN A 87 -28.72 -38.82 0.54
N ALA A 88 -28.48 -40.11 0.31
CA ALA A 88 -27.98 -41.06 1.30
C ALA A 88 -26.65 -40.60 1.92
N ALA A 89 -25.79 -39.96 1.12
CA ALA A 89 -24.54 -39.39 1.57
C ALA A 89 -24.74 -38.23 2.58
N LEU A 90 -25.91 -37.59 2.61
CA LEU A 90 -26.21 -36.43 3.46
C LEU A 90 -26.93 -36.82 4.78
N CYS A 91 -27.47 -38.03 4.85
CA CYS A 91 -28.21 -38.53 6.01
C CYS A 91 -27.32 -38.82 7.23
N ALA A 92 -27.92 -38.79 8.42
CA ALA A 92 -27.30 -39.28 9.64
C ALA A 92 -27.16 -40.82 9.60
N ILE A 93 -26.00 -41.32 9.99
CA ILE A 93 -25.69 -42.74 10.13
C ILE A 93 -25.22 -42.99 11.57
N PRO A 94 -26.14 -43.03 12.55
CA PRO A 94 -25.79 -43.18 13.96
C PRO A 94 -25.24 -44.57 14.29
N LYS A 95 -25.60 -45.59 13.49
CA LYS A 95 -25.09 -46.95 13.61
C LYS A 95 -24.64 -47.43 12.23
N PRO A 96 -23.36 -47.21 11.87
CA PRO A 96 -22.83 -47.71 10.60
C PRO A 96 -22.92 -49.25 10.53
N PRO A 97 -23.11 -49.82 9.32
CA PRO A 97 -23.09 -51.27 9.13
C PRO A 97 -21.71 -51.86 9.45
N GLN A 98 -21.70 -53.12 9.85
CA GLN A 98 -20.47 -53.90 10.00
C GLN A 98 -20.20 -54.61 8.67
N TRP A 99 -19.03 -54.46 8.09
CA TRP A 99 -18.66 -55.16 6.86
C TRP A 99 -17.60 -56.21 7.16
N PRO A 100 -17.68 -57.43 6.59
CA PRO A 100 -16.61 -58.40 6.76
C PRO A 100 -15.30 -57.86 6.17
N PRO A 101 -14.14 -58.15 6.78
CA PRO A 101 -12.87 -57.66 6.28
C PRO A 101 -12.46 -58.40 5.00
N LEU A 102 -12.28 -57.66 3.92
CA LEU A 102 -11.89 -58.18 2.62
C LEU A 102 -10.42 -57.88 2.33
N LEU A 103 -9.78 -58.74 1.54
CA LEU A 103 -8.49 -58.49 0.90
C LEU A 103 -8.71 -57.88 -0.50
N GLN A 104 -7.92 -56.87 -0.89
CA GLN A 104 -7.96 -56.37 -2.27
C GLN A 104 -7.32 -57.38 -3.22
N LEU A 105 -8.07 -57.82 -4.22
CA LEU A 105 -7.60 -58.75 -5.24
C LEU A 105 -7.51 -58.05 -6.60
N PRO A 106 -6.59 -58.49 -7.48
CA PRO A 106 -6.59 -58.10 -8.88
C PRO A 106 -7.67 -58.86 -9.66
N GLU A 107 -8.22 -58.20 -10.68
CA GLU A 107 -9.12 -58.82 -11.65
C GLU A 107 -8.47 -60.05 -12.30
N PRO A 108 -9.23 -61.11 -12.66
CA PRO A 108 -8.68 -62.31 -13.29
C PRO A 108 -7.77 -62.06 -14.50
N SER A 109 -8.11 -61.07 -15.32
CA SER A 109 -7.33 -60.62 -16.49
C SER A 109 -5.97 -60.00 -16.14
N ASN A 110 -5.85 -59.42 -14.95
CA ASN A 110 -4.70 -58.65 -14.49
C ASN A 110 -3.76 -59.46 -13.57
N ARG A 111 -4.15 -60.66 -13.13
CA ARG A 111 -3.35 -61.54 -12.24
C ARG A 111 -1.98 -61.85 -12.84
N ALA A 112 -0.92 -61.80 -12.03
CA ALA A 112 0.45 -62.03 -12.48
C ALA A 112 0.64 -63.40 -13.17
N VAL A 113 1.22 -63.37 -14.36
CA VAL A 113 1.62 -64.55 -15.15
C VAL A 113 3.05 -64.38 -15.65
N ARG A 114 3.63 -65.46 -16.17
CA ARG A 114 4.97 -65.44 -16.76
C ARG A 114 4.99 -64.56 -18.01
N THR A 115 5.88 -63.57 -18.03
CA THR A 115 6.08 -62.62 -19.16
C THR A 115 7.57 -62.35 -19.38
N ALA A 116 7.95 -61.58 -20.41
CA ALA A 116 9.36 -61.22 -20.59
C ALA A 116 9.87 -60.32 -19.46
N SER A 117 8.98 -59.56 -18.81
CA SER A 117 9.31 -58.71 -17.66
C SER A 117 9.34 -59.47 -16.33
N LEU A 118 8.58 -60.56 -16.19
CA LEU A 118 8.57 -61.49 -15.06
C LEU A 118 8.98 -62.91 -15.52
N PRO A 119 10.29 -63.19 -15.71
CA PRO A 119 10.76 -64.37 -16.42
C PRO A 119 10.78 -65.67 -15.60
N PHE A 120 10.50 -65.60 -14.29
CA PHE A 120 10.59 -66.75 -13.40
C PHE A 120 9.60 -67.86 -13.77
N SER A 121 10.05 -69.10 -13.75
CA SER A 121 9.27 -70.27 -14.19
C SER A 121 8.23 -70.74 -13.16
N ASP A 122 8.22 -70.15 -11.97
CA ASP A 122 7.27 -70.43 -10.88
C ASP A 122 5.98 -69.60 -11.00
N PHE A 123 5.94 -68.61 -11.90
CA PHE A 123 4.70 -67.94 -12.29
C PHE A 123 3.86 -68.82 -13.23
N PRO A 124 2.51 -68.72 -13.15
CA PRO A 124 1.62 -69.46 -14.04
C PRO A 124 1.73 -68.98 -15.49
N ASP A 125 1.41 -69.88 -16.43
CA ASP A 125 1.38 -69.56 -17.87
C ASP A 125 0.24 -68.60 -18.21
N ALA A 126 0.49 -67.70 -19.18
CA ALA A 126 -0.47 -66.67 -19.58
C ALA A 126 -1.82 -67.22 -20.08
N SER A 127 -1.89 -68.50 -20.48
CA SER A 127 -3.14 -69.17 -20.87
C SER A 127 -4.18 -69.23 -19.75
N CYS A 128 -3.77 -69.18 -18.47
CA CYS A 128 -4.72 -69.19 -17.34
C CYS A 128 -5.62 -67.94 -17.29
N ARG A 129 -5.22 -66.83 -17.93
CA ARG A 129 -6.03 -65.60 -17.99
C ARG A 129 -7.22 -65.75 -18.92
N ILE A 130 -7.10 -66.64 -19.91
CA ILE A 130 -8.18 -66.92 -20.87
C ILE A 130 -9.27 -67.77 -20.20
N THR A 131 -8.88 -68.62 -19.25
CA THR A 131 -9.77 -69.53 -18.52
C THR A 131 -10.20 -69.00 -17.14
N ASP A 132 -9.85 -67.75 -16.80
CA ASP A 132 -10.05 -67.11 -15.48
C ASP A 132 -9.56 -67.95 -14.28
N SER A 133 -8.62 -68.86 -14.52
CA SER A 133 -8.14 -69.84 -13.54
C SER A 133 -6.76 -69.48 -12.96
N CYS A 134 -6.20 -68.31 -13.31
CA CYS A 134 -4.92 -67.89 -12.77
C CYS A 134 -4.95 -67.79 -11.25
N PRO A 135 -3.98 -68.39 -10.54
CA PRO A 135 -3.88 -68.24 -9.10
C PRO A 135 -3.48 -66.81 -8.72
N LEU A 136 -3.87 -66.43 -7.51
CA LEU A 136 -3.53 -65.17 -6.86
C LEU A 136 -2.10 -65.25 -6.32
N THR A 137 -1.17 -64.55 -6.95
CA THR A 137 0.24 -64.60 -6.56
C THR A 137 0.54 -63.70 -5.36
N MET A 138 1.25 -64.23 -4.38
CA MET A 138 1.83 -63.52 -3.24
C MET A 138 3.33 -63.81 -3.13
N LEU A 139 4.13 -62.77 -2.90
CA LEU A 139 5.59 -62.89 -2.80
C LEU A 139 6.07 -62.89 -1.35
N PHE A 140 7.08 -63.69 -1.06
CA PHE A 140 7.65 -63.85 0.28
C PHE A 140 9.17 -63.82 0.25
N THR A 141 9.79 -63.19 1.24
CA THR A 141 11.24 -63.26 1.49
C THR A 141 11.53 -63.38 2.99
N ALA A 142 12.61 -64.06 3.37
CA ALA A 142 12.98 -64.27 4.76
C ALA A 142 14.44 -64.70 4.90
N GLU A 143 15.06 -64.43 6.05
CA GLU A 143 16.40 -64.91 6.37
C GLU A 143 16.39 -66.42 6.64
N ASN A 144 15.39 -66.91 7.39
CA ASN A 144 15.17 -68.34 7.64
C ASN A 144 14.04 -68.89 6.75
N HIS A 145 14.43 -69.63 5.72
CA HIS A 145 13.50 -70.23 4.76
C HIS A 145 12.50 -71.20 5.42
N SER A 146 12.92 -72.00 6.40
CA SER A 146 12.05 -72.97 7.07
C SER A 146 10.94 -72.31 7.90
N LEU A 147 11.27 -71.18 8.56
CA LEU A 147 10.32 -70.38 9.31
C LEU A 147 9.28 -69.77 8.36
N ALA A 148 9.73 -69.14 7.27
CA ALA A 148 8.83 -68.53 6.29
C ALA A 148 7.94 -69.57 5.59
N GLN A 149 8.46 -70.74 5.24
CA GLN A 149 7.63 -71.82 4.68
C GLN A 149 6.55 -72.29 5.65
N THR A 150 6.89 -72.43 6.94
CA THR A 150 5.92 -72.88 7.95
C THR A 150 4.83 -71.83 8.19
N VAL A 151 5.24 -70.56 8.32
CA VAL A 151 4.33 -69.43 8.48
C VAL A 151 3.44 -69.28 7.23
N THR A 152 4.02 -69.24 6.04
CA THR A 152 3.26 -69.07 4.78
C THR A 152 2.35 -70.24 4.47
N ALA A 153 2.70 -71.47 4.87
CA ALA A 153 1.78 -72.59 4.79
C ALA A 153 0.52 -72.25 5.60
N SER A 154 0.64 -71.89 6.88
CA SER A 154 -0.52 -71.63 7.75
C SER A 154 -1.41 -70.43 7.36
N MET A 155 -1.06 -69.62 6.35
CA MET A 155 -1.86 -68.48 5.90
C MET A 155 -3.21 -68.86 5.30
N PHE A 156 -3.25 -69.95 4.52
CA PHE A 156 -4.47 -70.42 3.86
C PHE A 156 -4.81 -71.84 4.29
N GLY A 157 -6.09 -72.08 4.56
CA GLY A 157 -6.61 -73.39 4.91
C GLY A 157 -6.54 -74.38 3.74
N SER A 158 -6.51 -75.68 4.07
CA SER A 158 -6.45 -76.79 3.09
C SER A 158 -7.83 -77.32 2.68
N ALA A 159 -8.88 -77.05 3.46
CA ALA A 159 -10.28 -77.39 3.15
C ALA A 159 -11.22 -76.48 3.95
N LEU A 160 -12.40 -76.18 3.40
CA LEU A 160 -13.50 -75.53 4.13
C LEU A 160 -14.04 -76.56 5.15
N SER A 161 -14.18 -76.19 6.42
CA SER A 161 -14.74 -77.12 7.41
C SER A 161 -16.25 -77.25 7.16
N MET A 162 -16.74 -78.48 6.98
CA MET A 162 -18.17 -78.76 6.70
C MET A 162 -19.12 -78.36 7.85
N SER A 163 -18.60 -78.02 9.04
CA SER A 163 -19.40 -77.45 10.14
C SER A 163 -19.73 -75.96 9.93
N ASP A 164 -18.98 -75.25 9.08
CA ASP A 164 -19.21 -73.83 8.75
C ASP A 164 -20.31 -73.65 7.68
N TYR A 165 -20.83 -74.75 7.12
CA TYR A 165 -21.77 -74.79 6.00
C TYR A 165 -23.22 -74.43 6.39
N TYR A 166 -23.59 -74.59 7.67
CA TYR A 166 -24.96 -74.39 8.15
C TYR A 166 -25.20 -73.03 8.82
N ASP A 167 -24.15 -72.33 9.22
CA ASP A 167 -24.27 -70.99 9.78
C ASP A 167 -24.18 -69.98 8.64
N ARG A 168 -25.32 -69.44 8.21
CA ARG A 168 -25.40 -68.38 7.18
C ARG A 168 -24.83 -67.04 7.68
N ASP A 169 -23.90 -67.07 8.63
CA ASP A 169 -23.26 -65.90 9.20
C ASP A 169 -21.95 -65.59 8.47
N ILE A 170 -22.01 -64.55 7.64
CA ILE A 170 -20.85 -64.01 6.91
C ILE A 170 -19.73 -63.57 7.87
N TYR A 171 -20.06 -63.13 9.08
CA TYR A 171 -19.07 -62.62 10.03
C TYR A 171 -18.26 -63.77 10.63
N ALA A 172 -18.92 -64.86 11.04
CA ALA A 172 -18.24 -66.07 11.50
C ALA A 172 -17.36 -66.68 10.39
N THR A 173 -17.88 -66.73 9.16
CA THR A 173 -17.15 -67.25 8.00
C THR A 173 -15.96 -66.37 7.63
N SER A 174 -16.10 -65.04 7.66
CA SER A 174 -15.02 -64.10 7.35
C SER A 174 -13.94 -64.01 8.43
N ALA A 175 -14.27 -64.34 9.69
CA ALA A 175 -13.28 -64.46 10.76
C ALA A 175 -12.40 -65.70 10.57
N MET A 176 -12.97 -66.80 10.07
CA MET A 176 -12.28 -68.08 9.91
C MET A 176 -11.59 -68.25 8.54
N ASN A 177 -12.19 -67.69 7.48
CA ASN A 177 -11.73 -67.83 6.10
C ASN A 177 -11.29 -66.48 5.50
N VAL A 178 -10.26 -66.50 4.65
CA VAL A 178 -9.72 -65.29 4.01
C VAL A 178 -10.60 -64.92 2.82
N LEU A 179 -11.42 -63.88 2.97
CA LEU A 179 -12.24 -63.33 1.89
C LEU A 179 -11.51 -62.18 1.18
N GLY A 180 -11.78 -62.01 -0.11
CA GLY A 180 -11.27 -60.92 -0.92
C GLY A 180 -12.21 -60.56 -2.06
N SER A 181 -12.02 -59.37 -2.62
CA SER A 181 -12.80 -58.86 -3.76
C SER A 181 -11.91 -58.09 -4.72
N ASP A 182 -12.23 -58.18 -6.00
CA ASP A 182 -11.62 -57.43 -7.11
C ASP A 182 -12.26 -56.06 -7.34
N SER A 183 -13.38 -55.76 -6.67
CA SER A 183 -14.01 -54.44 -6.73
C SER A 183 -13.07 -53.35 -6.21
N ALA A 184 -13.15 -52.16 -6.83
CA ALA A 184 -12.43 -50.99 -6.36
C ALA A 184 -12.97 -50.57 -4.97
N PRO A 185 -12.10 -50.19 -4.02
CA PRO A 185 -12.54 -49.78 -2.70
C PRO A 185 -13.31 -48.44 -2.72
N GLY A 186 -14.12 -48.21 -1.68
CA GLY A 186 -14.92 -46.99 -1.50
C GLY A 186 -14.19 -45.86 -0.76
N GLN A 187 -14.73 -44.63 -0.81
CA GLN A 187 -14.19 -43.48 -0.05
C GLN A 187 -14.46 -43.56 1.46
N ASN A 188 -15.44 -44.37 1.87
CA ASN A 188 -15.82 -44.63 3.25
C ASN A 188 -16.40 -46.04 3.35
N ASN A 189 -16.51 -46.57 4.58
CA ASN A 189 -17.09 -47.88 4.86
C ASN A 189 -18.59 -47.80 5.20
N PHE A 190 -19.33 -46.76 4.79
CA PHE A 190 -20.78 -46.75 4.98
C PHE A 190 -21.48 -47.73 4.05
N ILE A 191 -20.96 -47.92 2.83
CA ILE A 191 -21.39 -48.92 1.86
C ILE A 191 -20.13 -49.57 1.28
N GLU A 192 -19.96 -50.88 1.45
CA GLU A 192 -18.83 -51.62 0.89
C GLU A 192 -19.12 -52.03 -0.56
N PRO A 193 -18.38 -51.51 -1.57
CA PRO A 193 -18.64 -51.78 -2.98
C PRO A 193 -18.63 -53.26 -3.38
N ALA A 194 -17.88 -54.11 -2.67
CA ALA A 194 -17.84 -55.55 -2.94
C ALA A 194 -19.21 -56.22 -2.82
N PHE A 195 -20.13 -55.64 -2.04
CA PHE A 195 -21.46 -56.21 -1.79
C PHE A 195 -22.58 -55.53 -2.60
N SER A 196 -22.27 -54.45 -3.32
CA SER A 196 -23.26 -53.69 -4.11
C SER A 196 -23.06 -53.77 -5.62
N THR A 197 -21.87 -54.16 -6.09
CA THR A 197 -21.50 -54.18 -7.51
C THR A 197 -21.93 -55.45 -8.25
N GLY A 198 -22.39 -56.50 -7.55
CA GLY A 198 -22.75 -57.79 -8.14
C GLY A 198 -21.56 -58.63 -8.60
N LEU A 199 -20.32 -58.21 -8.28
CA LEU A 199 -19.10 -58.98 -8.51
C LEU A 199 -18.99 -60.15 -7.51
N PRO A 200 -18.36 -61.26 -7.88
CA PRO A 200 -18.18 -62.39 -6.98
C PRO A 200 -17.20 -62.05 -5.85
N ILE A 201 -17.43 -62.65 -4.69
CA ILE A 201 -16.50 -62.60 -3.56
C ILE A 201 -15.66 -63.85 -3.59
N TYR A 202 -14.35 -63.70 -3.42
CA TYR A 202 -13.41 -64.79 -3.45
C TYR A 202 -13.06 -65.23 -2.03
N TYR A 203 -13.10 -66.53 -1.77
CA TYR A 203 -12.45 -67.12 -0.60
C TYR A 203 -11.14 -67.76 -1.03
N LEU A 204 -10.05 -67.48 -0.31
CA LEU A 204 -8.71 -67.92 -0.69
C LEU A 204 -8.36 -69.27 -0.05
N GLN A 205 -7.95 -70.24 -0.87
CA GLN A 205 -7.47 -71.56 -0.44
C GLN A 205 -6.19 -71.94 -1.17
N ARG A 206 -5.45 -72.92 -0.62
CA ARG A 206 -4.21 -73.42 -1.25
C ARG A 206 -4.48 -74.19 -2.54
N ASN A 207 -5.52 -75.04 -2.53
CA ASN A 207 -6.01 -75.78 -3.67
C ASN A 207 -7.53 -75.66 -3.70
N CYS A 208 -8.08 -75.25 -4.84
CA CYS A 208 -9.52 -75.25 -5.06
C CYS A 208 -9.95 -76.58 -5.68
N SER A 209 -10.99 -77.21 -5.14
CA SER A 209 -11.69 -78.30 -5.82
C SER A 209 -12.67 -77.71 -6.85
N ASP A 210 -12.83 -78.37 -8.00
CA ASP A 210 -13.69 -77.88 -9.07
C ASP A 210 -15.14 -77.74 -8.60
N ALA A 211 -15.60 -76.48 -8.61
CA ALA A 211 -16.99 -76.02 -8.60
C ALA A 211 -17.85 -76.35 -7.38
N GLU A 212 -17.66 -75.61 -6.30
CA GLU A 212 -18.78 -75.27 -5.42
C GLU A 212 -19.02 -73.76 -5.44
N LYS A 213 -20.09 -73.35 -6.13
CA LYS A 213 -20.61 -71.98 -6.15
C LYS A 213 -21.70 -71.90 -5.11
N PHE A 214 -21.56 -70.99 -4.14
CA PHE A 214 -22.57 -70.74 -3.13
C PHE A 214 -23.06 -69.31 -3.21
N GLY A 215 -24.38 -69.14 -3.10
CA GLY A 215 -25.00 -67.83 -2.92
C GLY A 215 -24.99 -67.46 -1.44
N LEU A 216 -24.49 -66.27 -1.11
CA LEU A 216 -24.54 -65.72 0.24
C LEU A 216 -25.62 -64.64 0.30
N SER A 217 -26.57 -64.79 1.22
CA SER A 217 -27.58 -63.76 1.51
C SER A 217 -27.06 -62.80 2.58
N LEU A 218 -26.93 -61.52 2.25
CA LEU A 218 -26.58 -60.49 3.24
C LEU A 218 -27.84 -59.97 3.94
N PRO A 219 -27.81 -59.76 5.27
CA PRO A 219 -28.95 -59.22 6.01
C PRO A 219 -29.27 -57.74 5.70
N ILE A 220 -28.43 -57.04 4.93
CA ILE A 220 -28.50 -55.58 4.72
C ILE A 220 -28.84 -55.21 3.25
N ALA A 221 -28.71 -56.15 2.31
CA ALA A 221 -29.06 -55.97 0.92
C ALA A 221 -29.71 -57.26 0.40
N ASP A 222 -30.91 -57.19 -0.18
CA ASP A 222 -31.67 -58.33 -0.73
C ASP A 222 -31.01 -58.99 -1.97
N ASN A 223 -29.71 -58.79 -2.18
CA ASN A 223 -28.93 -59.35 -3.28
C ASN A 223 -28.13 -60.56 -2.79
N GLU A 224 -28.28 -61.69 -3.48
CA GLU A 224 -27.38 -62.84 -3.32
C GLU A 224 -26.04 -62.55 -3.98
N VAL A 225 -24.94 -62.70 -3.24
CA VAL A 225 -23.58 -62.53 -3.76
C VAL A 225 -22.93 -63.90 -4.00
N GLU A 226 -22.35 -64.08 -5.18
CA GLU A 226 -21.68 -65.34 -5.59
C GLU A 226 -20.32 -65.48 -4.87
N LEU A 227 -20.12 -66.57 -4.12
CA LEU A 227 -18.82 -66.95 -3.55
C LEU A 227 -18.05 -67.88 -4.49
N LYS A 228 -16.79 -67.55 -4.81
CA LYS A 228 -15.88 -68.34 -5.65
C LYS A 228 -14.59 -68.69 -4.92
N CYS A 229 -14.09 -69.91 -5.12
CA CYS A 229 -12.74 -70.26 -4.67
C CYS A 229 -11.71 -69.54 -5.55
N ALA A 230 -10.70 -68.94 -4.93
CA ALA A 230 -9.50 -68.48 -5.63
C ALA A 230 -8.26 -69.16 -5.03
N GLN A 231 -7.46 -69.77 -5.91
CA GLN A 231 -6.24 -70.42 -5.48
C GLN A 231 -5.18 -69.36 -5.14
N ALA A 232 -4.60 -69.43 -3.94
CA ALA A 232 -3.48 -68.58 -3.53
C ALA A 232 -2.14 -69.27 -3.81
N LEU A 233 -1.28 -68.62 -4.59
CA LEU A 233 0.05 -69.10 -4.95
C LEU A 233 1.11 -68.29 -4.19
N ASN A 234 1.81 -68.96 -3.28
CA ASN A 234 2.90 -68.37 -2.51
C ASN A 234 4.23 -68.61 -3.23
N LEU A 235 4.89 -67.54 -3.67
CA LEU A 235 6.19 -67.59 -4.35
C LEU A 235 7.28 -66.95 -3.49
N TRP A 236 8.49 -67.49 -3.57
CA TRP A 236 9.61 -67.08 -2.71
C TRP A 236 10.68 -66.30 -3.50
N ARG A 237 11.28 -65.29 -2.86
CA ARG A 237 12.38 -64.46 -3.40
C ARG A 237 13.52 -64.30 -2.41
N ASN A 238 14.75 -64.16 -2.92
CA ASN A 238 15.95 -64.10 -2.09
C ASN A 238 16.11 -62.76 -1.36
N SER A 239 15.54 -61.68 -1.91
CA SER A 239 15.73 -60.33 -1.39
C SER A 239 14.48 -59.46 -1.52
N SER A 240 14.38 -58.44 -0.67
CA SER A 240 13.35 -57.41 -0.76
C SER A 240 13.49 -56.54 -2.03
N SER A 241 14.70 -56.42 -2.60
CA SER A 241 14.93 -55.73 -3.86
C SER A 241 14.32 -56.47 -5.05
N GLU A 242 14.35 -57.81 -5.06
CA GLU A 242 13.68 -58.63 -6.08
C GLU A 242 12.16 -58.44 -6.00
N ILE A 243 11.60 -58.52 -4.78
CA ILE A 243 10.18 -58.25 -4.54
C ILE A 243 9.79 -56.86 -5.05
N ASN A 244 10.54 -55.82 -4.69
CA ASN A 244 10.28 -54.46 -5.16
C ASN A 244 10.29 -54.37 -6.70
N SER A 245 11.30 -54.98 -7.34
CA SER A 245 11.40 -54.97 -8.79
C SER A 245 10.24 -55.68 -9.46
N GLU A 246 9.76 -56.80 -8.91
CA GLU A 246 8.64 -57.55 -9.48
C GLU A 246 7.31 -56.83 -9.28
N LEU A 247 7.08 -56.28 -8.08
CA LEU A 247 5.90 -55.44 -7.82
C LEU A 247 5.86 -54.21 -8.74
N TYR A 248 7.01 -53.56 -8.96
CA TYR A 248 7.12 -52.43 -9.88
C TYR A 248 6.84 -52.85 -11.33
N LYS A 249 7.42 -53.94 -11.82
CA LYS A 249 7.20 -54.46 -13.17
C LYS A 249 5.78 -55.00 -13.37
N GLY A 250 5.08 -55.36 -12.29
CA GLY A 250 3.67 -55.74 -12.31
C GLY A 250 2.72 -54.59 -12.68
N TYR A 251 3.14 -53.34 -12.45
CA TYR A 251 2.40 -52.15 -12.84
C TYR A 251 2.57 -51.86 -14.34
N TYR A 252 1.49 -51.40 -15.01
CA TYR A 252 1.50 -51.18 -16.47
C TYR A 252 2.63 -50.24 -16.95
N GLY A 253 3.02 -49.25 -16.14
CA GLY A 253 4.08 -48.30 -16.45
C GLY A 253 5.49 -48.78 -16.06
N GLY A 254 5.60 -49.93 -15.41
CA GLY A 254 6.86 -50.50 -14.93
C GLY A 254 7.47 -51.57 -15.83
N ASN A 255 6.77 -51.98 -16.90
CA ASN A 255 7.27 -52.91 -17.91
C ASN A 255 7.19 -52.31 -19.32
N THR A 256 8.02 -52.85 -20.23
CA THR A 256 8.10 -52.39 -21.63
C THR A 256 6.94 -52.88 -22.49
N GLU A 257 6.16 -53.84 -22.00
CA GLU A 257 5.04 -54.48 -22.73
C GLU A 257 3.71 -53.73 -22.52
N GLY A 258 3.65 -52.81 -21.54
CA GLY A 258 2.43 -52.08 -21.17
C GLY A 258 1.33 -52.97 -20.59
N GLN A 259 1.65 -54.19 -20.15
CA GLN A 259 0.69 -55.15 -19.61
C GLN A 259 0.56 -55.03 -18.09
N VAL A 260 -0.62 -55.29 -17.56
CA VAL A 260 -0.84 -55.36 -16.11
C VAL A 260 -0.53 -56.79 -15.64
N ASN A 261 0.34 -56.93 -14.64
CA ASN A 261 0.72 -58.19 -13.99
C ASN A 261 0.68 -58.00 -12.47
N GLU A 262 -0.52 -57.85 -11.93
CA GLU A 262 -0.73 -57.51 -10.53
C GLU A 262 -0.48 -58.70 -9.60
N ILE A 263 0.30 -58.43 -8.56
CA ILE A 263 0.59 -59.32 -7.44
C ILE A 263 -0.22 -58.80 -6.25
N VAL A 264 -0.89 -59.70 -5.52
CA VAL A 264 -1.86 -59.31 -4.48
C VAL A 264 -1.19 -58.56 -3.33
N SER A 265 -0.12 -59.15 -2.80
CA SER A 265 0.69 -58.56 -1.73
C SER A 265 2.04 -59.26 -1.64
N ALA A 266 3.02 -58.61 -1.02
CA ALA A 266 4.28 -59.22 -0.68
C ALA A 266 4.64 -59.03 0.80
N PHE A 267 5.31 -60.01 1.38
CA PHE A 267 5.66 -60.05 2.79
C PHE A 267 7.16 -60.30 2.97
N ASP A 268 7.81 -59.40 3.68
CA ASP A 268 9.23 -59.46 3.99
C ASP A 268 9.45 -59.76 5.48
N PHE A 269 10.01 -60.95 5.74
CA PHE A 269 10.35 -61.49 7.04
C PHE A 269 11.87 -61.45 7.33
N LEU A 270 12.69 -60.71 6.57
CA LEU A 270 14.16 -60.70 6.77
C LEU A 270 14.57 -60.29 8.19
N ASN A 271 13.76 -59.48 8.88
CA ASN A 271 14.01 -59.06 10.26
C ASN A 271 13.16 -59.81 11.31
N SER A 272 12.50 -60.90 10.90
CA SER A 272 11.65 -61.72 11.77
C SER A 272 12.31 -63.05 12.13
N ASN A 273 12.22 -63.43 13.40
CA ASN A 273 12.65 -64.74 13.92
C ASN A 273 11.62 -65.26 14.94
N GLU A 274 11.91 -66.31 15.70
CA GLU A 274 10.97 -66.87 16.69
C GLU A 274 10.68 -65.92 17.87
N ASN A 275 11.57 -64.97 18.17
CA ASN A 275 11.46 -64.06 19.31
C ASN A 275 11.16 -62.60 18.92
N ARG A 276 11.17 -62.28 17.62
CA ARG A 276 11.02 -60.94 17.07
C ARG A 276 10.11 -60.99 15.85
N TYR A 277 8.95 -60.36 15.96
CA TYR A 277 8.01 -60.17 14.86
C TYR A 277 8.21 -58.79 14.23
N ASN A 278 8.83 -58.75 13.05
CA ASN A 278 9.04 -57.52 12.28
C ASN A 278 8.88 -57.82 10.79
N VAL A 279 7.65 -57.66 10.30
CA VAL A 279 7.27 -57.99 8.92
C VAL A 279 6.93 -56.72 8.17
N SER A 280 7.50 -56.55 6.97
CA SER A 280 7.10 -55.48 6.06
C SER A 280 6.10 -56.01 5.04
N ILE A 281 4.95 -55.33 4.92
CA ILE A 281 3.86 -55.71 4.01
C ILE A 281 3.81 -54.71 2.87
N TRP A 282 3.78 -55.23 1.65
CA TRP A 282 3.76 -54.46 0.42
C TRP A 282 2.42 -54.67 -0.25
N TYR A 283 1.76 -53.57 -0.62
CA TYR A 283 0.44 -53.56 -1.23
C TYR A 283 0.43 -52.61 -2.42
N ASN A 284 -0.52 -52.80 -3.33
CA ASN A 284 -0.67 -51.94 -4.49
C ASN A 284 -1.36 -50.61 -4.09
N SER A 285 -0.61 -49.50 -4.08
CA SER A 285 -1.14 -48.18 -3.73
C SER A 285 -1.91 -47.49 -4.87
N THR A 286 -1.90 -48.05 -6.09
CA THR A 286 -2.57 -47.44 -7.25
C THR A 286 -4.08 -47.37 -7.10
N TYR A 287 -4.68 -48.29 -6.35
CA TYR A 287 -6.11 -48.25 -5.97
C TYR A 287 -6.50 -47.00 -5.16
N GLY A 288 -5.54 -46.24 -4.61
CA GLY A 288 -5.78 -44.99 -3.87
C GLY A 288 -5.24 -43.73 -4.55
N ARG A 289 -4.70 -43.80 -5.78
CA ARG A 289 -3.92 -42.69 -6.39
C ARG A 289 -4.78 -41.56 -6.97
N HIS A 290 -6.04 -41.83 -7.32
CA HIS A 290 -6.91 -40.88 -8.03
C HIS A 290 -8.13 -40.42 -7.21
N THR A 291 -8.36 -41.00 -6.04
CA THR A 291 -9.53 -40.75 -5.18
C THR A 291 -9.14 -41.05 -3.73
N ASN A 292 -9.59 -40.24 -2.76
CA ASN A 292 -9.39 -40.48 -1.32
C ASN A 292 -10.14 -41.74 -0.87
N VAL A 293 -9.62 -42.92 -1.21
CA VAL A 293 -10.27 -44.22 -1.07
C VAL A 293 -9.62 -45.05 0.03
N LEU A 294 -10.42 -45.81 0.78
CA LEU A 294 -9.97 -46.66 1.87
C LEU A 294 -9.34 -47.96 1.34
N LEU A 295 -8.06 -48.16 1.59
CA LEU A 295 -7.36 -49.38 1.16
C LEU A 295 -7.66 -50.56 2.11
N ARG A 296 -7.85 -51.76 1.53
CA ARG A 296 -8.15 -53.02 2.24
C ARG A 296 -6.92 -53.68 2.91
N ILE A 297 -6.03 -52.87 3.51
CA ILE A 297 -4.78 -53.30 4.15
C ILE A 297 -4.99 -54.12 5.45
N PRO A 298 -5.98 -53.81 6.33
CA PRO A 298 -6.13 -54.51 7.60
C PRO A 298 -6.24 -56.03 7.48
N ARG A 299 -6.83 -56.54 6.38
CA ARG A 299 -6.95 -57.99 6.18
C ARG A 299 -5.60 -58.64 5.91
N SER A 300 -4.71 -58.00 5.14
CA SER A 300 -3.33 -58.48 4.93
C SER A 300 -2.55 -58.56 6.24
N ILE A 301 -2.73 -57.57 7.14
CA ILE A 301 -2.11 -57.53 8.47
C ILE A 301 -2.64 -58.67 9.36
N ASN A 302 -3.95 -58.92 9.34
CA ASN A 302 -4.54 -60.01 10.10
C ASN A 302 -4.06 -61.38 9.60
N LEU A 303 -4.00 -61.57 8.28
CA LEU A 303 -3.54 -62.81 7.64
C LEU A 303 -2.13 -63.20 8.10
N ILE A 304 -1.19 -62.26 7.99
CA ILE A 304 0.21 -62.47 8.36
C ILE A 304 0.37 -62.70 9.87
N SER A 305 -0.32 -61.91 10.68
CA SER A 305 -0.23 -62.01 12.14
C SER A 305 -0.80 -63.33 12.66
N ASN A 306 -1.92 -63.79 12.10
CA ASN A 306 -2.50 -65.08 12.44
C ASN A 306 -1.60 -66.25 12.05
N SER A 307 -0.95 -66.17 10.87
CA SER A 307 -0.03 -67.22 10.44
C SER A 307 1.21 -67.33 11.35
N TYR A 308 1.74 -66.19 11.79
CA TYR A 308 2.87 -66.16 12.72
C TYR A 308 2.47 -66.60 14.14
N LEU A 309 1.28 -66.25 14.61
CA LEU A 309 0.75 -66.73 15.90
C LEU A 309 0.50 -68.24 15.91
N GLN A 310 -0.01 -68.81 14.81
CA GLN A 310 -0.18 -70.26 14.68
C GLN A 310 1.17 -70.99 14.71
N PHE A 311 2.21 -70.39 14.13
CA PHE A 311 3.57 -70.90 14.20
C PHE A 311 4.11 -70.92 15.65
N LEU A 312 3.88 -69.86 16.44
CA LEU A 312 4.40 -69.76 17.82
C LEU A 312 3.59 -70.56 18.86
N LEU A 313 2.26 -70.52 18.78
CA LEU A 313 1.35 -71.00 19.83
C LEU A 313 0.55 -72.25 19.41
N GLY A 314 0.75 -72.74 18.19
CA GLY A 314 0.07 -73.89 17.62
C GLY A 314 -1.18 -73.53 16.79
N PRO A 315 -1.71 -74.50 16.01
CA PRO A 315 -2.69 -74.26 14.95
C PRO A 315 -4.08 -73.77 15.43
N GLY A 316 -4.38 -73.92 16.71
CA GLY A 316 -5.66 -73.46 17.31
C GLY A 316 -5.70 -71.98 17.65
N THR A 317 -4.57 -71.26 17.58
CA THR A 317 -4.49 -69.85 18.03
C THR A 317 -4.69 -68.89 16.86
N LYS A 318 -5.77 -68.09 16.90
CA LYS A 318 -6.08 -67.06 15.89
C LYS A 318 -6.66 -65.80 16.53
N VAL A 319 -6.32 -64.63 15.98
CA VAL A 319 -7.01 -63.35 16.25
C VAL A 319 -8.19 -63.25 15.29
N LEU A 320 -9.39 -63.27 15.85
CA LEU A 320 -10.64 -63.14 15.11
C LEU A 320 -10.79 -61.69 14.63
N PHE A 321 -10.81 -61.51 13.32
CA PHE A 321 -11.14 -60.23 12.68
C PHE A 321 -12.47 -60.38 11.98
N GLU A 322 -13.55 -60.04 12.69
CA GLU A 322 -14.93 -60.31 12.29
C GLU A 322 -15.49 -59.23 11.36
N PHE A 323 -15.18 -57.94 11.60
CA PHE A 323 -15.71 -56.85 10.79
C PHE A 323 -14.84 -55.58 10.81
N VAL A 324 -15.05 -54.75 9.78
CA VAL A 324 -14.63 -53.35 9.67
C VAL A 324 -15.90 -52.49 9.73
N LYS A 325 -15.82 -51.36 10.44
CA LYS A 325 -16.94 -50.45 10.61
C LYS A 325 -16.47 -49.01 10.68
N GLU A 326 -17.23 -48.11 10.06
CA GLU A 326 -16.99 -46.67 10.08
C GLU A 326 -17.43 -46.04 11.41
N MET A 327 -16.91 -44.83 11.71
CA MET A 327 -17.42 -44.03 12.83
C MET A 327 -18.84 -43.51 12.56
N PRO A 328 -19.69 -43.37 13.60
CA PRO A 328 -21.01 -42.75 13.45
C PRO A 328 -20.93 -41.35 12.81
N LYS A 329 -21.85 -41.08 11.89
CA LYS A 329 -21.90 -39.81 11.14
C LYS A 329 -23.18 -39.03 11.47
N PRO A 330 -23.12 -37.75 11.86
CA PRO A 330 -24.31 -36.90 11.99
C PRO A 330 -24.86 -36.48 10.62
N GLU A 331 -26.10 -35.98 10.58
CA GLU A 331 -26.68 -35.42 9.35
C GLU A 331 -25.82 -34.27 8.84
N SER A 332 -25.41 -34.34 7.57
CA SER A 332 -24.60 -33.30 6.94
C SER A 332 -25.47 -32.44 6.04
N ASN A 333 -25.68 -31.19 6.43
CA ASN A 333 -26.37 -30.21 5.59
C ASN A 333 -25.38 -29.58 4.60
N PHE A 334 -25.66 -29.65 3.31
CA PHE A 334 -24.85 -29.01 2.29
C PHE A 334 -25.11 -27.49 2.29
N ARG A 335 -24.45 -26.76 3.20
CA ARG A 335 -24.56 -25.29 3.32
C ARG A 335 -23.25 -24.65 2.89
N LEU A 336 -23.24 -24.07 1.70
CA LEU A 336 -22.12 -23.24 1.25
C LEU A 336 -22.23 -21.86 1.90
N ASP A 337 -21.31 -21.56 2.82
CA ASP A 337 -21.19 -20.21 3.36
C ASP A 337 -20.26 -19.37 2.48
N LEU A 338 -20.86 -18.58 1.59
CA LEU A 338 -20.16 -17.69 0.67
C LEU A 338 -19.35 -16.64 1.44
N SER A 339 -19.79 -16.26 2.64
CA SER A 339 -19.07 -15.30 3.48
C SER A 339 -17.75 -15.87 4.02
N SER A 340 -17.66 -17.19 4.20
CA SER A 340 -16.41 -17.86 4.57
C SER A 340 -15.60 -18.30 3.34
N LEU A 341 -16.25 -18.64 2.22
CA LEU A 341 -15.56 -19.13 1.02
C LEU A 341 -14.96 -18.01 0.15
N LEU A 342 -15.75 -16.99 -0.16
CA LEU A 342 -15.32 -15.85 -1.00
C LEU A 342 -15.03 -14.59 -0.18
N GLY A 343 -15.47 -14.56 1.08
CA GLY A 343 -15.32 -13.38 1.94
C GLY A 343 -13.87 -12.97 2.13
N THR A 344 -12.91 -13.90 2.20
CA THR A 344 -11.48 -13.56 2.35
C THR A 344 -11.00 -12.60 1.27
N LEU A 345 -11.35 -12.82 0.01
CA LEU A 345 -10.97 -11.96 -1.11
C LEU A 345 -11.70 -10.61 -1.07
N PHE A 346 -13.02 -10.63 -0.90
CA PHE A 346 -13.83 -9.41 -0.89
C PHE A 346 -13.53 -8.52 0.32
N PHE A 347 -13.38 -9.10 1.51
CA PHE A 347 -13.05 -8.38 2.74
C PHE A 347 -11.62 -7.84 2.70
N THR A 348 -10.68 -8.54 2.05
CA THR A 348 -9.34 -7.99 1.80
C THR A 348 -9.44 -6.65 1.04
N TRP A 349 -10.27 -6.57 -0.01
CA TRP A 349 -10.48 -5.31 -0.74
C TRP A 349 -11.17 -4.24 0.10
N VAL A 350 -12.18 -4.59 0.91
CA VAL A 350 -12.84 -3.62 1.80
C VAL A 350 -11.85 -2.99 2.76
N VAL A 351 -11.04 -3.79 3.44
CA VAL A 351 -10.09 -3.28 4.43
C VAL A 351 -8.99 -2.47 3.73
N LEU A 352 -8.49 -2.94 2.58
CA LEU A 352 -7.47 -2.22 1.80
C LEU A 352 -7.96 -0.90 1.20
N GLN A 353 -9.26 -0.71 0.98
CA GLN A 353 -9.84 0.51 0.41
C GLN A 353 -9.51 1.79 1.20
N LEU A 354 -9.20 1.68 2.50
CA LEU A 354 -8.75 2.81 3.31
C LEU A 354 -7.37 3.35 2.88
N PHE A 355 -6.52 2.53 2.27
CA PHE A 355 -5.14 2.89 1.92
C PHE A 355 -5.09 4.00 0.85
N PRO A 356 -5.77 3.87 -0.31
CA PRO A 356 -5.84 4.94 -1.30
C PRO A 356 -6.36 6.26 -0.74
N VAL A 357 -7.31 6.22 0.21
CA VAL A 357 -7.93 7.41 0.80
C VAL A 357 -6.91 8.20 1.64
N VAL A 358 -6.19 7.50 2.54
CA VAL A 358 -5.14 8.11 3.36
C VAL A 358 -4.01 8.65 2.47
N LEU A 359 -3.54 7.83 1.52
CA LEU A 359 -2.46 8.21 0.61
C LEU A 359 -2.79 9.44 -0.23
N THR A 360 -4.00 9.48 -0.82
CA THR A 360 -4.44 10.60 -1.67
C THR A 360 -4.48 11.90 -0.89
N SER A 361 -4.92 11.88 0.38
CA SER A 361 -4.94 13.06 1.25
C SER A 361 -3.52 13.56 1.55
N LEU A 362 -2.60 12.66 1.89
CA LEU A 362 -1.20 13.03 2.16
C LEU A 362 -0.49 13.58 0.92
N VAL A 363 -0.66 12.93 -0.22
CA VAL A 363 -0.07 13.39 -1.49
C VAL A 363 -0.70 14.70 -1.95
N TYR A 364 -1.98 14.95 -1.67
CA TYR A 364 -2.63 16.23 -1.97
C TYR A 364 -2.01 17.39 -1.18
N GLU A 365 -1.79 17.22 0.12
CA GLU A 365 -1.12 18.25 0.94
C GLU A 365 0.30 18.53 0.47
N LYS A 366 1.02 17.49 0.02
CA LYS A 366 2.37 17.60 -0.54
C LYS A 366 2.38 18.28 -1.90
N GLN A 367 1.52 17.88 -2.83
CA GLN A 367 1.43 18.44 -4.18
C GLN A 367 1.11 19.94 -4.13
N GLN A 368 0.18 20.33 -3.25
CA GLN A 368 -0.21 21.73 -3.05
C GLN A 368 0.76 22.52 -2.14
N LYS A 369 1.84 21.90 -1.66
CA LYS A 369 2.83 22.49 -0.74
C LYS A 369 2.22 23.09 0.54
N LEU A 370 1.03 22.62 0.94
CA LEU A 370 0.27 23.15 2.07
C LEU A 370 0.99 22.87 3.40
N ARG A 371 1.64 21.70 3.52
CA ARG A 371 2.47 21.37 4.69
C ARG A 371 3.59 22.36 4.91
N ILE A 372 4.26 22.76 3.83
CA ILE A 372 5.37 23.70 3.91
C ILE A 372 4.86 25.09 4.30
N MET A 373 3.71 25.51 3.76
CA MET A 373 3.06 26.76 4.15
C MET A 373 2.71 26.77 5.66
N MET A 374 2.21 25.66 6.21
CA MET A 374 1.95 25.52 7.64
C MET A 374 3.24 25.64 8.48
N LYS A 375 4.32 25.00 8.03
CA LYS A 375 5.63 25.06 8.67
C LYS A 375 6.19 26.49 8.68
N MET A 376 6.05 27.22 7.57
CA MET A 376 6.45 28.63 7.48
C MET A 376 5.73 29.55 8.47
N HIS A 377 4.53 29.17 8.90
CA HIS A 377 3.75 29.91 9.88
C HIS A 377 3.94 29.40 11.32
N GLY A 378 4.92 28.52 11.55
CA GLY A 378 5.35 28.08 12.87
C GLY A 378 4.78 26.74 13.34
N LEU A 379 4.20 25.92 12.44
CA LEU A 379 3.80 24.55 12.77
C LEU A 379 5.02 23.63 12.83
N GLY A 380 5.27 23.02 13.99
CA GLY A 380 6.31 22.00 14.14
C GLY A 380 5.92 20.65 13.53
N ASP A 381 6.92 19.83 13.19
CA ASP A 381 6.70 18.50 12.62
C ASP A 381 6.01 17.52 13.59
N GLY A 382 6.26 17.64 14.91
CA GLY A 382 5.64 16.78 15.93
C GLY A 382 4.11 16.92 16.02
N PRO A 383 3.55 18.13 16.23
CA PRO A 383 2.10 18.36 16.21
C PRO A 383 1.43 17.92 14.91
N TYR A 384 2.10 18.11 13.76
CA TYR A 384 1.60 17.65 12.46
C TYR A 384 1.44 16.13 12.43
N TRP A 385 2.49 15.38 12.77
CA TRP A 385 2.47 13.92 12.75
C TRP A 385 1.43 13.36 13.72
N MET A 386 1.38 13.85 14.96
CA MET A 386 0.43 13.38 15.98
C MET A 386 -1.02 13.59 15.55
N ILE A 387 -1.36 14.79 15.07
CA ILE A 387 -2.74 15.10 14.68
C ILE A 387 -3.12 14.41 13.37
N SER A 388 -2.22 14.35 12.38
CA SER A 388 -2.50 13.66 11.12
C SER A 388 -2.67 12.16 11.33
N TYR A 389 -1.79 11.52 12.11
CA TYR A 389 -1.90 10.11 12.44
C TYR A 389 -3.17 9.82 13.25
N GLY A 390 -3.41 10.58 14.33
CA GLY A 390 -4.62 10.41 15.16
C GLY A 390 -5.92 10.65 14.37
N TYR A 391 -5.89 11.57 13.41
CA TYR A 391 -7.00 11.83 12.50
C TYR A 391 -7.30 10.64 11.58
N PHE A 392 -6.29 10.09 10.90
CA PHE A 392 -6.48 8.90 10.06
C PHE A 392 -6.87 7.68 10.89
N LEU A 393 -6.29 7.53 12.09
CA LEU A 393 -6.66 6.46 13.02
C LEU A 393 -8.15 6.54 13.41
N ALA A 394 -8.66 7.72 13.75
CA ALA A 394 -10.07 7.89 14.10
C ALA A 394 -11.00 7.52 12.93
N ILE A 395 -10.67 7.89 11.70
CA ILE A 395 -11.44 7.52 10.50
C ILE A 395 -11.39 6.01 10.27
N SER A 396 -10.20 5.42 10.29
CA SER A 396 -10.03 3.98 10.04
C SER A 396 -10.71 3.13 11.11
N VAL A 397 -10.63 3.50 12.39
CA VAL A 397 -11.36 2.83 13.48
C VAL A 397 -12.86 2.92 13.27
N THR A 398 -13.38 4.11 12.94
CA THR A 398 -14.83 4.28 12.71
C THR A 398 -15.31 3.41 11.53
N TYR A 399 -14.53 3.39 10.44
CA TYR A 399 -14.81 2.56 9.28
C TYR A 399 -14.83 1.06 9.62
N MET A 400 -13.83 0.57 10.34
CA MET A 400 -13.72 -0.84 10.72
C MET A 400 -14.80 -1.25 11.71
N LEU A 401 -15.17 -0.38 12.66
CA LEU A 401 -16.30 -0.63 13.55
C LEU A 401 -17.61 -0.73 12.77
N CYS A 402 -17.87 0.17 11.82
CA CYS A 402 -19.03 0.06 10.95
C CYS A 402 -19.02 -1.26 10.17
N PHE A 403 -17.88 -1.63 9.57
CA PHE A 403 -17.77 -2.88 8.81
C PHE A 403 -18.10 -4.12 9.65
N VAL A 404 -17.54 -4.25 10.86
CA VAL A 404 -17.80 -5.39 11.76
C VAL A 404 -19.23 -5.37 12.30
N ILE A 405 -19.76 -4.21 12.70
CA ILE A 405 -21.13 -4.09 13.22
C ILE A 405 -22.15 -4.46 12.14
N PHE A 406 -22.04 -3.89 10.93
CA PHE A 406 -22.96 -4.22 9.83
C PHE A 406 -22.80 -5.66 9.35
N GLY A 407 -21.57 -6.18 9.32
CA GLY A 407 -21.32 -7.60 9.00
C GLY A 407 -22.00 -8.54 10.00
N SER A 408 -21.92 -8.23 11.30
CA SER A 408 -22.58 -8.98 12.37
C SER A 408 -24.11 -8.86 12.32
N LEU A 409 -24.66 -7.65 12.09
CA LEU A 409 -26.10 -7.43 11.95
C LEU A 409 -26.73 -8.20 10.79
N LEU A 410 -25.99 -8.38 9.69
CA LEU A 410 -26.41 -9.18 8.53
C LEU A 410 -26.23 -10.69 8.74
N GLY A 411 -25.67 -11.12 9.88
CA GLY A 411 -25.51 -12.52 10.22
C GLY A 411 -24.38 -13.23 9.48
N LEU A 412 -23.38 -12.50 8.95
CA LEU A 412 -22.24 -13.10 8.26
C LEU A 412 -21.38 -13.91 9.28
N LYS A 413 -21.20 -15.20 9.01
CA LYS A 413 -20.63 -16.15 9.98
C LYS A 413 -19.21 -15.81 10.41
N ILE A 414 -18.40 -15.25 9.51
CA ILE A 414 -17.03 -14.81 9.83
C ILE A 414 -16.99 -13.82 11.00
N PHE A 415 -18.01 -12.96 11.14
CA PHE A 415 -18.07 -11.94 12.19
C PHE A 415 -18.80 -12.44 13.44
N THR A 416 -19.80 -13.32 13.29
CA THR A 416 -20.65 -13.78 14.40
C THR A 416 -20.10 -14.99 15.14
N ILE A 417 -19.38 -15.89 14.45
CA ILE A 417 -18.85 -17.14 15.03
C ILE A 417 -17.49 -16.93 15.72
N ASN A 418 -16.66 -16.04 15.16
CA ASN A 418 -15.35 -15.70 15.73
C ASN A 418 -15.47 -14.69 16.87
N ASP A 419 -14.57 -14.74 17.85
CA ASP A 419 -14.64 -13.84 19.00
C ASP A 419 -14.31 -12.38 18.62
N TYR A 420 -15.19 -11.44 18.99
CA TYR A 420 -15.07 -10.02 18.61
C TYR A 420 -13.78 -9.37 19.13
N SER A 421 -13.25 -9.84 20.26
CA SER A 421 -12.03 -9.26 20.83
C SER A 421 -10.78 -9.62 20.00
N THR A 422 -10.73 -10.84 19.44
CA THR A 422 -9.66 -11.25 18.51
C THR A 422 -9.72 -10.46 17.20
N GLN A 423 -10.93 -10.27 16.64
CA GLN A 423 -11.16 -9.45 15.45
C GLN A 423 -10.74 -7.99 15.67
N PHE A 424 -11.10 -7.41 16.82
CA PHE A 424 -10.74 -6.04 17.17
C PHE A 424 -9.23 -5.84 17.17
N VAL A 425 -8.47 -6.73 17.82
CA VAL A 425 -7.00 -6.62 17.88
C VAL A 425 -6.38 -6.79 16.50
N PHE A 426 -6.85 -7.77 15.71
CA PHE A 426 -6.38 -7.98 14.34
C PHE A 426 -6.56 -6.73 13.47
N TYR A 427 -7.78 -6.19 13.40
CA TYR A 427 -8.06 -5.00 12.61
C TYR A 427 -7.37 -3.76 13.16
N PHE A 428 -7.25 -3.62 14.48
CA PHE A 428 -6.55 -2.49 15.10
C PHE A 428 -5.06 -2.45 14.72
N ILE A 429 -4.37 -3.59 14.75
CA ILE A 429 -2.96 -3.65 14.32
C ILE A 429 -2.88 -3.32 12.83
N TYR A 430 -3.76 -3.89 12.01
CA TYR A 430 -3.71 -3.69 10.57
C TYR A 430 -3.99 -2.25 10.13
N ILE A 431 -4.98 -1.56 10.72
CA ILE A 431 -5.23 -0.14 10.37
C ILE A 431 -4.03 0.75 10.68
N ASN A 432 -3.31 0.46 11.77
CA ASN A 432 -2.11 1.20 12.15
C ASN A 432 -0.97 0.94 11.17
N LEU A 433 -0.76 -0.32 10.77
CA LEU A 433 0.17 -0.72 9.72
C LEU A 433 -0.16 -0.02 8.38
N GLN A 434 -1.42 0.00 7.98
CA GLN A 434 -1.90 0.63 6.75
C GLN A 434 -1.67 2.14 6.73
N ILE A 435 -1.89 2.83 7.87
CA ILE A 435 -1.59 4.26 8.01
C ILE A 435 -0.08 4.50 7.89
N ALA A 436 0.75 3.73 8.61
CA ALA A 436 2.20 3.85 8.55
C ALA A 436 2.73 3.64 7.12
N LEU A 437 2.22 2.62 6.42
CA LEU A 437 2.53 2.37 5.02
C LEU A 437 2.11 3.54 4.11
N ALA A 438 0.93 4.14 4.33
CA ALA A 438 0.49 5.30 3.55
C ALA A 438 1.41 6.51 3.73
N PHE A 439 1.89 6.78 4.96
CA PHE A 439 2.90 7.81 5.22
C PHE A 439 4.20 7.52 4.48
N LEU A 440 4.71 6.28 4.56
CA LEU A 440 5.93 5.87 3.86
C LEU A 440 5.79 6.07 2.33
N VAL A 441 4.72 5.56 1.74
CA VAL A 441 4.49 5.60 0.29
C VAL A 441 4.21 7.03 -0.20
N SER A 442 3.62 7.90 0.63
CA SER A 442 3.41 9.32 0.29
C SER A 442 4.73 10.08 0.03
N SER A 443 5.85 9.59 0.57
CA SER A 443 7.18 10.17 0.30
C SER A 443 7.62 9.99 -1.15
N ILE A 444 7.19 8.91 -1.81
CA ILE A 444 7.59 8.52 -3.17
C ILE A 444 6.79 9.32 -4.21
N PHE A 445 5.50 9.52 -3.97
CA PHE A 445 4.63 10.19 -4.93
C PHE A 445 4.66 11.72 -4.83
N SER A 446 4.61 12.39 -5.98
CA SER A 446 4.49 13.86 -6.06
C SER A 446 3.16 14.33 -6.66
N ASN A 447 2.48 13.46 -7.42
CA ASN A 447 1.21 13.76 -8.08
C ASN A 447 0.08 12.91 -7.48
N VAL A 448 -1.04 13.53 -7.16
CA VAL A 448 -2.22 12.86 -6.59
C VAL A 448 -2.78 11.81 -7.54
N LYS A 449 -2.96 12.15 -8.83
CA LYS A 449 -3.56 11.24 -9.82
C LYS A 449 -2.79 9.92 -9.96
N THR A 450 -1.46 9.99 -10.03
CA THR A 450 -0.62 8.79 -10.17
C THR A 450 -0.63 7.96 -8.89
N ALA A 451 -0.62 8.61 -7.71
CA ALA A 451 -0.72 7.92 -6.43
C ALA A 451 -2.05 7.17 -6.29
N THR A 452 -3.17 7.81 -6.63
CA THR A 452 -4.51 7.21 -6.54
C THR A 452 -4.65 6.00 -7.47
N VAL A 453 -4.24 6.10 -8.74
CA VAL A 453 -4.31 4.97 -9.69
C VAL A 453 -3.42 3.81 -9.24
N THR A 454 -2.18 4.10 -8.84
CA THR A 454 -1.24 3.05 -8.38
C THR A 454 -1.74 2.37 -7.12
N ALA A 455 -2.32 3.13 -6.19
CA ALA A 455 -2.90 2.58 -4.97
C ALA A 455 -4.08 1.65 -5.27
N TYR A 456 -5.01 2.05 -6.14
CA TYR A 456 -6.14 1.18 -6.51
C TYR A 456 -5.69 -0.09 -7.24
N ILE A 457 -4.72 0.00 -8.16
CA ILE A 457 -4.12 -1.18 -8.80
C ILE A 457 -3.50 -2.10 -7.73
N GLY A 458 -2.80 -1.54 -6.75
CA GLY A 458 -2.26 -2.28 -5.62
C GLY A 458 -3.34 -2.97 -4.78
N VAL A 459 -4.45 -2.29 -4.47
CA VAL A 459 -5.58 -2.87 -3.71
C VAL A 459 -6.19 -4.05 -4.45
N PHE A 460 -6.58 -3.87 -5.72
CA PHE A 460 -7.19 -4.93 -6.51
C PHE A 460 -6.22 -6.09 -6.74
N GLY A 461 -4.99 -5.78 -7.15
CA GLY A 461 -3.94 -6.76 -7.40
C GLY A 461 -3.60 -7.59 -6.17
N THR A 462 -3.53 -6.97 -4.99
CA THR A 462 -3.28 -7.69 -3.72
C THR A 462 -4.35 -8.74 -3.43
N GLY A 463 -5.63 -8.41 -3.56
CA GLY A 463 -6.69 -9.38 -3.29
C GLY A 463 -6.72 -10.54 -4.30
N LEU A 464 -6.45 -10.26 -5.58
CA LEU A 464 -6.36 -11.30 -6.62
C LEU A 464 -5.14 -12.20 -6.42
N LEU A 465 -3.95 -11.63 -6.20
CA LEU A 465 -2.74 -12.39 -5.92
C LEU A 465 -2.87 -13.17 -4.61
N GLY A 466 -3.53 -12.59 -3.60
CA GLY A 466 -3.90 -13.26 -2.36
C GLY A 466 -4.70 -14.53 -2.61
N GLY A 467 -5.82 -14.40 -3.33
CA GLY A 467 -6.75 -15.51 -3.60
C GLY A 467 -6.23 -16.58 -4.55
N PHE A 468 -5.59 -16.20 -5.65
CA PHE A 468 -5.22 -17.16 -6.70
C PHE A 468 -3.80 -17.71 -6.58
N LEU A 469 -2.89 -17.00 -5.91
CA LEU A 469 -1.48 -17.38 -5.82
C LEU A 469 -1.07 -17.68 -4.38
N PHE A 470 -1.28 -16.74 -3.46
CA PHE A 470 -0.81 -16.88 -2.08
C PHE A 470 -1.58 -17.98 -1.32
N GLN A 471 -2.91 -18.06 -1.48
CA GLN A 471 -3.71 -19.13 -0.90
C GLN A 471 -3.21 -20.53 -1.31
N PHE A 472 -2.82 -20.71 -2.57
CA PHE A 472 -2.31 -21.99 -3.06
C PHE A 472 -1.01 -22.41 -2.34
N PHE A 473 -0.11 -21.47 -2.08
CA PHE A 473 1.12 -21.75 -1.33
C PHE A 473 0.87 -22.03 0.15
N VAL A 474 -0.08 -21.32 0.76
CA VAL A 474 -0.47 -21.51 2.16
C VAL A 474 -1.10 -22.89 2.39
N GLN A 475 -1.90 -23.39 1.45
CA GLN A 475 -2.55 -24.70 1.56
C GLN A 475 -1.59 -25.87 1.30
N ASN A 476 -0.48 -25.64 0.61
CA ASN A 476 0.47 -26.69 0.27
C ASN A 476 1.42 -26.99 1.44
N THR A 477 1.19 -28.11 2.12
CA THR A 477 2.01 -28.56 3.26
C THR A 477 3.47 -28.84 2.93
N SER A 478 3.80 -29.04 1.64
CA SER A 478 5.17 -29.26 1.16
C SER A 478 5.93 -27.96 0.91
N PHE A 479 5.25 -26.80 0.90
CA PHE A 479 5.90 -25.52 0.61
C PHE A 479 6.68 -25.00 1.83
N PRO A 480 7.93 -24.53 1.67
CA PRO A 480 8.73 -24.08 2.81
C PRO A 480 8.14 -22.86 3.52
N ARG A 481 7.92 -22.97 4.84
CA ARG A 481 7.36 -21.88 5.67
C ARG A 481 8.14 -20.57 5.60
N GLY A 482 9.46 -20.62 5.44
CA GLY A 482 10.30 -19.43 5.32
C GLY A 482 9.92 -18.52 4.14
N TRP A 483 9.52 -19.10 3.00
CA TRP A 483 9.08 -18.31 1.84
C TRP A 483 7.71 -17.68 2.02
N ILE A 484 6.82 -18.32 2.80
CA ILE A 484 5.52 -17.75 3.17
C ILE A 484 5.74 -16.48 4.01
N ILE A 485 6.62 -16.54 5.01
CA ILE A 485 6.97 -15.38 5.86
C ILE A 485 7.55 -14.22 5.02
N VAL A 486 8.39 -14.51 4.02
CA VAL A 486 8.94 -13.48 3.12
C VAL A 486 7.86 -12.80 2.29
N MET A 487 6.87 -13.55 1.81
CA MET A 487 5.72 -12.97 1.09
C MET A 487 4.84 -12.15 2.04
N GLU A 488 4.65 -12.61 3.28
CA GLU A 488 3.88 -11.90 4.30
C GLU A 488 4.50 -10.54 4.69
N LEU A 489 5.81 -10.33 4.44
CA LEU A 489 6.46 -9.02 4.62
C LEU A 489 5.79 -7.89 3.81
N TYR A 490 5.04 -8.26 2.76
CA TYR A 490 4.12 -7.35 2.11
C TYR A 490 2.80 -7.29 2.90
N PRO A 491 2.43 -6.13 3.49
CA PRO A 491 1.28 -6.01 4.40
C PRO A 491 -0.05 -6.51 3.83
N GLY A 492 -0.20 -6.43 2.50
CA GLY A 492 -1.37 -6.93 1.80
C GLY A 492 -1.57 -8.45 1.90
N PHE A 493 -0.48 -9.22 1.91
CA PHE A 493 -0.53 -10.67 2.06
C PHE A 493 -0.70 -11.09 3.53
N ALA A 494 -0.12 -10.35 4.47
CA ALA A 494 -0.39 -10.56 5.90
C ALA A 494 -1.88 -10.37 6.25
N LEU A 495 -2.53 -9.33 5.70
CA LEU A 495 -3.98 -9.15 5.83
C LEU A 495 -4.75 -10.34 5.28
N TYR A 496 -4.41 -10.75 4.06
CA TYR A 496 -5.08 -11.85 3.39
C TYR A 496 -4.94 -13.15 4.20
N ARG A 497 -3.74 -13.46 4.69
CA ARG A 497 -3.48 -14.62 5.55
C ARG A 497 -4.36 -14.61 6.80
N GLY A 498 -4.45 -13.47 7.49
CA GLY A 498 -5.24 -13.37 8.71
C GLY A 498 -6.74 -13.52 8.47
N LEU A 499 -7.26 -12.90 7.41
CA LEU A 499 -8.66 -13.09 7.00
C LEU A 499 -8.94 -14.53 6.56
N TYR A 500 -7.98 -15.19 5.91
CA TYR A 500 -8.09 -16.59 5.51
C TYR A 500 -8.25 -17.51 6.73
N GLU A 501 -7.45 -17.31 7.77
CA GLU A 501 -7.56 -18.10 9.00
C GLU A 501 -8.90 -17.86 9.72
N PHE A 502 -9.36 -16.60 9.85
CA PHE A 502 -10.70 -16.31 10.37
C PHE A 502 -11.81 -17.03 9.57
N ALA A 503 -11.65 -17.09 8.25
CA ALA A 503 -12.60 -17.75 7.36
C ALA A 503 -12.58 -19.28 7.51
N GLN A 504 -11.41 -19.91 7.64
CA GLN A 504 -11.29 -21.36 7.86
C GLN A 504 -11.94 -21.78 9.20
N PHE A 505 -11.62 -21.09 10.30
CA PHE A 505 -12.22 -21.37 11.60
C PHE A 505 -13.73 -21.12 11.64
N SER A 506 -14.22 -20.10 10.93
CA SER A 506 -15.66 -19.84 10.76
C SER A 506 -16.35 -20.96 9.98
N PHE A 507 -15.71 -21.42 8.90
CA PHE A 507 -16.24 -22.50 8.06
C PHE A 507 -16.29 -23.83 8.81
N GLU A 508 -15.19 -24.23 9.45
CA GLU A 508 -15.11 -25.46 10.26
C GLU A 508 -16.06 -25.43 11.46
N GLY A 509 -16.16 -24.29 12.16
CA GLY A 509 -17.10 -24.09 13.25
C GLY A 509 -18.56 -24.20 12.81
N SER A 510 -18.88 -23.65 11.62
CA SER A 510 -20.23 -23.77 11.06
C SER A 510 -20.61 -25.20 10.67
N ILE A 511 -19.66 -26.02 10.24
CA ILE A 511 -19.93 -27.41 9.83
C ILE A 511 -19.97 -28.33 11.04
N SER A 512 -19.02 -28.17 11.96
CA SER A 512 -18.86 -29.04 13.13
C SER A 512 -19.77 -28.66 14.30
N GLY A 513 -20.46 -27.51 14.23
CA GLY A 513 -21.28 -26.99 15.32
C GLY A 513 -20.45 -26.49 16.51
N THR A 514 -19.15 -26.27 16.31
CA THR A 514 -18.21 -25.78 17.32
C THR A 514 -18.06 -24.25 17.24
N GLY A 515 -17.51 -23.62 18.28
CA GLY A 515 -17.23 -22.18 18.26
C GLY A 515 -16.11 -21.81 17.26
N GLY A 516 -16.06 -20.55 16.85
CA GLY A 516 -14.98 -20.02 15.99
C GLY A 516 -13.69 -19.75 16.74
N MET A 517 -12.81 -18.97 16.11
CA MET A 517 -11.51 -18.66 16.67
C MET A 517 -11.61 -17.82 17.96
N LYS A 518 -10.93 -18.32 19.00
CA LYS A 518 -10.77 -17.68 20.32
C LYS A 518 -9.29 -17.49 20.63
N TRP A 519 -8.97 -16.67 21.64
CA TRP A 519 -7.60 -16.42 22.10
C TRP A 519 -6.75 -17.68 22.36
N GLN A 520 -7.37 -18.74 22.86
CA GLN A 520 -6.69 -20.00 23.18
C GLN A 520 -6.21 -20.71 21.89
N ASN A 521 -7.02 -20.67 20.83
CA ASN A 521 -6.74 -21.30 19.53
C ASN A 521 -5.66 -20.57 18.72
N LEU A 522 -5.24 -19.37 19.10
CA LEU A 522 -4.11 -18.70 18.43
C LEU A 522 -2.77 -19.39 18.70
N SER A 523 -2.65 -20.13 19.81
CA SER A 523 -1.40 -20.81 20.18
C SER A 523 -1.23 -22.18 19.55
N GLU A 524 -2.23 -22.65 18.80
CA GLU A 524 -2.28 -23.98 18.22
C GLU A 524 -1.37 -24.08 16.98
N SER A 525 -0.55 -25.13 16.88
CA SER A 525 0.49 -25.25 15.85
C SER A 525 -0.03 -25.45 14.42
N THR A 526 -1.33 -25.68 14.29
CA THR A 526 -2.06 -25.83 13.03
C THR A 526 -2.53 -24.48 12.47
N ASN A 527 -2.49 -23.41 13.27
CA ASN A 527 -3.00 -22.08 12.95
C ASN A 527 -1.84 -21.08 12.73
N GLY A 528 -1.90 -20.28 11.65
CA GLY A 528 -0.93 -19.21 11.36
C GLY A 528 -1.19 -17.86 12.03
N MET A 529 -2.31 -17.66 12.73
CA MET A 529 -2.75 -16.34 13.21
C MET A 529 -1.80 -15.66 14.18
N LYS A 530 -1.17 -16.41 15.08
CA LYS A 530 -0.17 -15.85 15.99
C LYS A 530 1.03 -15.30 15.24
N GLU A 531 1.50 -16.03 14.22
CA GLU A 531 2.63 -15.61 13.39
C GLU A 531 2.28 -14.33 12.62
N VAL A 532 1.11 -14.29 11.98
CA VAL A 532 0.60 -13.12 11.24
C VAL A 532 0.49 -11.88 12.14
N LEU A 533 -0.05 -12.02 13.35
CA LEU A 533 -0.17 -10.90 14.29
C LEU A 533 1.19 -10.35 14.73
N ILE A 534 2.18 -11.23 14.95
CA ILE A 534 3.55 -10.83 15.31
C ILE A 534 4.21 -10.10 14.14
N ILE A 535 4.07 -10.64 12.92
CA ILE A 535 4.63 -10.05 11.69
C ILE A 535 4.03 -8.66 11.47
N MET A 536 2.70 -8.51 11.48
CA MET A 536 2.06 -7.21 11.29
C MET A 536 2.43 -6.18 12.37
N LEU A 537 2.59 -6.61 13.63
CA LEU A 537 3.03 -5.73 14.71
C LEU A 537 4.47 -5.25 14.49
N ALA A 538 5.37 -6.17 14.10
CA ALA A 538 6.76 -5.83 13.80
C ALA A 538 6.86 -4.90 12.58
N GLU A 539 6.13 -5.20 11.50
CA GLU A 539 6.04 -4.35 10.31
C GLU A 539 5.52 -2.96 10.64
N TRP A 540 4.47 -2.87 11.46
CA TRP A 540 3.91 -1.58 11.83
C TRP A 540 4.96 -0.69 12.49
N ILE A 541 5.69 -1.22 13.46
CA ILE A 541 6.76 -0.48 14.16
C ILE A 541 7.86 -0.08 13.17
N VAL A 542 8.36 -1.03 12.38
CA VAL A 542 9.46 -0.80 11.42
C VAL A 542 9.08 0.23 10.36
N ILE A 543 7.92 0.08 9.74
CA ILE A 543 7.42 0.99 8.69
C ILE A 543 7.12 2.36 9.27
N LEU A 544 6.59 2.46 10.49
CA LEU A 544 6.34 3.76 11.14
C LEU A 544 7.64 4.54 11.38
N PHE A 545 8.67 3.86 11.90
CA PHE A 545 9.99 4.47 12.07
C PHE A 545 10.62 4.85 10.72
N ALA A 546 10.52 3.98 9.72
CA ALA A 546 11.01 4.26 8.37
C ALA A 546 10.29 5.46 7.75
N ALA A 547 8.96 5.55 7.89
CA ALA A 547 8.15 6.64 7.39
C ALA A 547 8.54 7.97 8.04
N PHE A 548 8.68 7.99 9.37
CA PHE A 548 9.13 9.18 10.09
C PHE A 548 10.54 9.61 9.68
N TYR A 549 11.45 8.64 9.55
CA TYR A 549 12.85 8.90 9.17
C TYR A 549 12.99 9.44 7.74
N ILE A 550 12.33 8.83 6.76
CA ILE A 550 12.35 9.29 5.36
C ILE A 550 11.70 10.67 5.24
N ASP A 551 10.59 10.89 5.94
CA ASP A 551 9.90 12.18 5.93
C ASP A 551 10.76 13.30 6.52
N GLN A 552 11.52 13.03 7.60
CA GLN A 552 12.45 14.01 8.17
C GLN A 552 13.58 14.38 7.20
N ILE A 553 14.08 13.41 6.44
CA ILE A 553 15.10 13.63 5.40
C ILE A 553 14.53 14.49 4.26
N LEU A 554 13.33 14.16 3.77
CA LEU A 554 12.68 14.87 2.67
C LEU A 554 12.22 16.29 3.08
N SER A 555 11.60 16.42 4.27
CA SER A 555 11.04 17.68 4.81
C SER A 555 12.12 18.70 5.15
N SER A 556 13.31 18.26 5.58
CA SER A 556 14.41 19.17 5.95
C SER A 556 15.10 19.82 4.75
N GLY A 557 14.69 19.56 3.50
CA GLY A 557 15.35 20.11 2.29
C GLY A 557 16.87 19.82 2.28
N SER A 558 17.28 18.77 2.99
CA SER A 558 18.65 18.53 3.41
C SER A 558 18.97 17.07 3.16
N ARG A 559 20.04 16.80 2.40
CA ARG A 559 20.88 15.65 2.68
C ARG A 559 21.50 15.85 4.06
N LYS A 560 20.74 15.66 5.14
CA LYS A 560 21.37 15.27 6.41
C LYS A 560 21.97 13.89 6.13
N SER A 561 23.20 13.63 6.57
CA SER A 561 23.75 12.28 6.49
C SER A 561 22.74 11.30 7.09
N PRO A 562 22.52 10.11 6.52
CA PRO A 562 21.54 9.15 7.03
C PRO A 562 21.68 8.87 8.55
N LEU A 563 22.87 9.06 9.13
CA LEU A 563 23.15 8.84 10.55
C LEU A 563 22.97 10.07 11.46
N PHE A 564 22.09 11.04 11.16
CA PHE A 564 21.92 12.25 11.99
C PHE A 564 21.56 11.95 13.46
N PHE A 565 20.88 10.83 13.74
CA PHE A 565 20.50 10.41 15.10
C PHE A 565 21.69 10.02 15.99
N LEU A 566 22.84 9.65 15.39
CA LEU A 566 24.07 9.29 16.11
C LEU A 566 24.97 10.51 16.42
N LYS A 567 24.60 11.73 16.01
CA LYS A 567 25.36 12.96 16.32
C LYS A 567 25.00 13.58 17.68
N GLY A 568 24.73 12.74 18.68
CA GLY A 568 24.55 13.17 20.08
C GLY A 568 25.85 13.56 20.81
N PHE A 569 27.02 13.39 20.19
CA PHE A 569 28.33 13.61 20.84
C PHE A 569 29.35 14.34 19.95
N GLN A 570 28.94 15.38 19.23
CA GLN A 570 29.91 16.32 18.65
C GLN A 570 29.89 17.64 19.44
N LYS A 571 30.95 17.83 20.23
CA LYS A 571 31.26 19.06 20.98
C LYS A 571 31.10 20.30 20.09
N LYS A 572 30.61 21.38 20.69
CA LYS A 572 30.72 22.75 20.15
C LYS A 572 32.16 22.98 19.69
N THR A 573 32.39 23.03 18.39
CA THR A 573 33.62 23.57 17.83
C THR A 573 33.58 25.08 18.03
N PRO A 574 34.64 25.70 18.59
CA PRO A 574 34.77 27.15 18.59
C PRO A 574 34.86 27.66 17.14
N PHE A 575 34.47 28.92 16.96
CA PHE A 575 34.64 29.72 15.76
C PHE A 575 35.93 29.35 15.01
N PRO A 576 35.89 29.09 13.69
CA PRO A 576 37.09 29.19 12.88
C PRO A 576 37.50 30.66 12.86
N ASN A 577 38.71 30.95 13.32
CA ASN A 577 39.35 32.23 13.07
C ASN A 577 39.33 32.51 11.57
N LEU A 578 38.77 33.66 11.23
CA LEU A 578 38.74 34.23 9.90
C LEU A 578 40.11 34.83 9.58
N ASP A 579 41.13 34.00 9.48
CA ASP A 579 42.43 34.39 8.96
C ASP A 579 42.92 33.26 8.08
N THR A 580 42.84 33.50 6.75
CA THR A 580 43.57 32.90 5.62
C THR A 580 42.62 32.66 4.44
N GLN A 581 42.03 33.74 3.93
CA GLN A 581 41.57 33.80 2.53
C GLN A 581 41.65 35.22 1.94
N MET A 582 42.57 36.05 2.46
CA MET A 582 43.00 37.29 1.79
C MET A 582 44.05 36.97 0.72
N GLN A 583 43.70 36.26 -0.35
CA GLN A 583 44.55 36.29 -1.56
C GLN A 583 43.89 35.82 -2.87
N VAL A 584 42.67 35.28 -2.84
CA VAL A 584 41.96 34.85 -4.07
C VAL A 584 40.81 35.80 -4.46
N SER A 585 40.30 36.61 -3.54
CA SER A 585 39.18 37.54 -3.77
C SER A 585 39.59 38.90 -4.37
N LYS A 586 40.89 39.16 -4.57
CA LYS A 586 41.38 40.46 -5.08
C LYS A 586 41.34 40.61 -6.61
N VAL A 587 40.93 39.57 -7.35
CA VAL A 587 40.93 39.60 -8.83
C VAL A 587 39.55 39.88 -9.43
N PHE A 588 38.46 39.78 -8.66
CA PHE A 588 37.10 40.15 -9.11
C PHE A 588 36.69 41.59 -8.75
N SER A 589 37.53 42.34 -8.05
CA SER A 589 37.27 43.73 -7.68
C SER A 589 37.66 44.69 -8.82
N GLN A 590 37.03 44.54 -9.98
CA GLN A 590 37.03 45.58 -11.01
C GLN A 590 35.58 45.93 -11.35
N MET A 591 35.16 47.11 -10.85
CA MET A 591 33.94 47.84 -11.22
C MET A 591 32.59 47.41 -10.58
N GLU A 592 32.57 47.01 -9.29
CA GLU A 592 31.31 47.04 -8.52
C GLU A 592 30.84 48.48 -8.28
N LYS A 593 29.52 48.74 -8.38
CA LYS A 593 28.95 50.09 -8.20
C LYS A 593 29.05 50.52 -6.74
N ARG A 594 29.32 51.81 -6.51
CA ARG A 594 29.64 52.39 -5.18
C ARG A 594 28.59 52.08 -4.10
N ASP A 595 27.32 51.99 -4.48
CA ASP A 595 26.21 51.67 -3.58
C ASP A 595 26.20 50.22 -3.09
N VAL A 596 26.55 49.27 -3.95
CA VAL A 596 26.66 47.86 -3.57
C VAL A 596 27.84 47.66 -2.64
N ILE A 597 28.95 48.37 -2.88
CA ILE A 597 30.14 48.37 -2.01
C ILE A 597 29.79 48.95 -0.62
N GLN A 598 29.08 50.09 -0.58
CA GLN A 598 28.63 50.69 0.68
C GLN A 598 27.69 49.75 1.47
N GLU A 599 26.77 49.05 0.78
CA GLU A 599 25.89 48.09 1.45
C GLU A 599 26.68 46.89 1.99
N LYS A 600 27.72 46.44 1.27
CA LYS A 600 28.62 45.39 1.71
C LYS A 600 29.42 45.82 2.95
N GLU A 601 30.02 47.00 2.94
CA GLU A 601 30.73 47.57 4.10
C GLU A 601 29.81 47.65 5.32
N LYS A 602 28.57 48.12 5.12
CA LYS A 602 27.55 48.19 6.17
C LYS A 602 27.21 46.80 6.75
N VAL A 603 27.07 45.78 5.91
CA VAL A 603 26.83 44.39 6.37
C VAL A 603 28.04 43.88 7.17
N GLU A 604 29.26 44.12 6.69
CA GLU A 604 30.48 43.70 7.38
C GLU A 604 30.64 44.39 8.75
N GLU A 605 30.26 45.67 8.88
CA GLU A 605 30.22 46.39 10.16
C GLU A 605 29.18 45.80 11.12
N LEU A 606 27.96 45.54 10.65
CA LEU A 606 26.89 44.97 11.46
C LEU A 606 27.19 43.57 12.00
N LEU A 607 27.99 42.78 11.27
CA LEU A 607 28.42 41.45 11.71
C LEU A 607 29.53 41.51 12.76
N ARG A 608 30.25 42.63 12.88
CA ARG A 608 31.26 42.85 13.93
C ARG A 608 30.62 43.30 15.25
N GLU A 609 29.42 43.86 15.23
CA GLU A 609 28.68 44.23 16.42
C GLU A 609 28.16 43.00 17.19
N PRO A 610 28.19 43.00 18.54
CA PRO A 610 27.74 41.88 19.36
C PRO A 610 26.23 41.63 19.29
N THR A 611 25.44 42.62 18.87
CA THR A 611 23.99 42.51 18.69
C THR A 611 23.60 43.00 17.30
N ILE A 612 23.15 42.09 16.45
CA ILE A 612 22.66 42.42 15.11
C ILE A 612 21.35 43.23 15.27
N ASN A 613 21.44 44.55 15.14
CA ASN A 613 20.32 45.48 15.33
C ASN A 613 19.37 45.56 14.11
N HIS A 614 19.67 44.81 13.04
CA HIS A 614 18.86 44.75 11.82
C HIS A 614 17.96 43.50 11.81
N ALA A 615 16.77 43.65 11.21
CA ALA A 615 15.80 42.57 11.16
C ALA A 615 16.23 41.44 10.21
N ILE A 616 16.91 41.78 9.12
CA ILE A 616 17.45 40.84 8.13
C ILE A 616 18.87 41.27 7.76
N VAL A 617 19.82 40.33 7.77
CA VAL A 617 21.19 40.54 7.32
C VAL A 617 21.61 39.34 6.45
N CYS A 618 22.07 39.60 5.24
CA CYS A 618 22.60 38.60 4.31
C CYS A 618 24.10 38.85 4.09
N ASP A 619 24.91 37.82 4.27
CA ASP A 619 26.37 37.84 4.16
C ASP A 619 26.83 36.85 3.08
N ASP A 620 27.34 37.38 1.98
CA ASP A 620 27.81 36.63 0.79
C ASP A 620 26.88 35.48 0.38
N LEU A 621 25.56 35.73 0.37
CA LEU A 621 24.57 34.66 0.17
C LEU A 621 24.62 34.15 -1.28
N LYS A 622 24.89 32.85 -1.48
CA LYS A 622 24.98 32.24 -2.83
C LYS A 622 24.01 31.08 -3.01
N LYS A 623 23.49 30.96 -4.24
CA LYS A 623 22.71 29.80 -4.67
C LYS A 623 23.13 29.32 -6.06
N VAL A 624 23.57 28.07 -6.11
CA VAL A 624 23.85 27.33 -7.34
C VAL A 624 22.90 26.15 -7.42
N TYR A 625 22.20 26.03 -8.53
CA TYR A 625 21.44 24.83 -8.88
C TYR A 625 22.28 23.97 -9.82
N PRO A 626 22.48 22.68 -9.50
CA PRO A 626 23.28 21.82 -10.34
C PRO A 626 22.62 21.62 -11.70
N GLY A 627 23.45 21.57 -12.74
CA GLY A 627 23.03 21.23 -14.09
C GLY A 627 22.32 19.88 -14.15
N ARG A 628 21.27 19.78 -14.96
CA ARG A 628 20.65 18.51 -15.36
C ARG A 628 20.66 18.43 -16.88
N ASP A 629 20.75 17.20 -17.39
CA ASP A 629 20.65 16.90 -18.82
C ASP A 629 21.73 17.59 -19.67
N GLY A 630 22.98 17.61 -19.16
CA GLY A 630 24.12 18.20 -19.88
C GLY A 630 24.25 19.72 -19.80
N ASN A 631 23.32 20.41 -19.14
CA ASN A 631 23.41 21.86 -18.93
C ASN A 631 24.45 22.22 -17.84
N PRO A 632 25.11 23.39 -17.93
CA PRO A 632 26.00 23.87 -16.88
C PRO A 632 25.23 24.27 -15.61
N ASP A 633 25.96 24.36 -14.50
CA ASP A 633 25.43 24.82 -13.22
C ASP A 633 24.85 26.23 -13.32
N LYS A 634 23.62 26.41 -12.81
CA LYS A 634 22.93 27.69 -12.85
C LYS A 634 23.13 28.45 -11.55
N PHE A 635 23.91 29.52 -11.62
CA PHE A 635 24.08 30.50 -10.54
C PHE A 635 22.83 31.37 -10.43
N ALA A 636 21.95 31.07 -9.48
CA ALA A 636 20.74 31.85 -9.24
C ALA A 636 20.97 33.07 -8.35
N VAL A 637 21.93 33.00 -7.41
CA VAL A 637 22.37 34.12 -6.58
C VAL A 637 23.90 34.04 -6.45
N ARG A 638 24.60 35.12 -6.84
CA ARG A 638 26.06 35.24 -7.01
C ARG A 638 26.72 36.07 -5.89
N GLY A 639 26.32 35.90 -4.64
CA GLY A 639 26.96 36.55 -3.48
C GLY A 639 26.26 37.86 -3.12
N LEU A 640 25.15 37.76 -2.39
CA LEU A 640 24.33 38.89 -2.02
C LEU A 640 24.66 39.39 -0.61
N PHE A 641 25.02 40.67 -0.51
CA PHE A 641 25.11 41.44 0.73
C PHE A 641 23.88 42.35 0.85
N LEU A 642 23.12 42.24 1.93
CA LEU A 642 21.91 43.04 2.14
C LEU A 642 21.61 43.22 3.63
N SER A 643 21.31 44.45 4.04
CA SER A 643 20.84 44.78 5.39
C SER A 643 19.45 45.46 5.33
N VAL A 644 18.49 44.92 6.08
CA VAL A 644 17.14 45.51 6.21
C VAL A 644 16.82 45.75 7.70
N PRO A 645 16.72 47.01 8.14
CA PRO A 645 16.32 47.37 9.50
C PRO A 645 14.82 47.15 9.72
N GLN A 646 14.39 47.21 10.98
CA GLN A 646 12.97 47.15 11.32
C GLN A 646 12.27 48.44 10.88
N GLY A 647 11.05 48.32 10.33
CA GLY A 647 10.28 49.46 9.83
C GLY A 647 10.55 49.82 8.37
N GLU A 648 11.45 49.09 7.69
CA GLU A 648 11.79 49.32 6.28
C GLU A 648 11.09 48.33 5.34
N CYS A 649 10.57 48.83 4.23
CA CYS A 649 10.13 48.02 3.10
C CYS A 649 11.21 48.03 2.01
N PHE A 650 11.89 46.90 1.82
CA PHE A 650 12.91 46.71 0.79
C PHE A 650 12.32 46.03 -0.45
N GLY A 651 12.39 46.72 -1.59
CA GLY A 651 11.92 46.24 -2.88
C GLY A 651 13.02 45.64 -3.74
N MET A 652 12.91 44.37 -4.12
CA MET A 652 13.82 43.76 -5.07
C MET A 652 13.19 43.75 -6.48
N LEU A 653 13.72 44.61 -7.35
CA LEU A 653 13.26 44.79 -8.72
C LEU A 653 14.20 44.04 -9.66
N GLY A 654 13.68 43.33 -10.66
CA GLY A 654 14.52 42.55 -11.57
C GLY A 654 13.70 41.93 -12.70
N PRO A 655 14.30 41.57 -13.84
CA PRO A 655 13.59 40.81 -14.86
C PRO A 655 13.26 39.39 -14.38
N ASN A 656 12.40 38.69 -15.11
CA ASN A 656 12.14 37.27 -14.86
C ASN A 656 13.43 36.47 -15.04
N GLY A 657 13.67 35.51 -14.14
CA GLY A 657 14.90 34.71 -14.16
C GLY A 657 16.11 35.36 -13.46
N ALA A 658 16.01 36.59 -12.95
CA ALA A 658 17.11 37.27 -12.27
C ALA A 658 17.57 36.60 -10.95
N GLY A 659 16.74 35.73 -10.34
CA GLY A 659 17.07 35.04 -9.07
C GLY A 659 16.26 35.49 -7.85
N LYS A 660 15.36 36.48 -8.00
CA LYS A 660 14.48 37.04 -6.94
C LYS A 660 13.75 35.97 -6.10
N THR A 661 12.98 35.10 -6.76
CA THR A 661 12.27 34.00 -6.10
C THR A 661 13.22 32.99 -5.46
N SER A 662 14.42 32.79 -6.03
CA SER A 662 15.43 31.92 -5.41
C SER A 662 15.99 32.52 -4.12
N PHE A 663 16.15 33.84 -4.04
CA PHE A 663 16.48 34.53 -2.81
C PHE A 663 15.38 34.35 -1.76
N ILE A 664 14.11 34.65 -2.10
CA ILE A 664 13.00 34.48 -1.16
C ILE A 664 12.95 33.04 -0.66
N ASN A 665 13.05 32.05 -1.56
CA ASN A 665 13.04 30.63 -1.22
C ASN A 665 14.16 30.25 -0.23
N MET A 666 15.33 30.89 -0.30
CA MET A 666 16.38 30.69 0.69
C MET A 666 16.02 31.31 2.05
N MET A 667 15.54 32.55 2.04
CA MET A 667 15.18 33.26 3.27
C MET A 667 14.03 32.61 4.04
N ILE A 668 13.08 31.98 3.33
CA ILE A 668 11.96 31.24 3.93
C ILE A 668 12.27 29.74 4.15
N GLY A 669 13.50 29.29 3.87
CA GLY A 669 13.97 27.94 4.15
C GLY A 669 13.44 26.83 3.23
N LEU A 670 12.87 27.16 2.07
CA LEU A 670 12.53 26.17 1.03
C LEU A 670 13.76 25.57 0.38
N THR A 671 14.78 26.40 0.17
CA THR A 671 16.04 25.99 -0.44
C THR A 671 17.19 26.41 0.45
N LYS A 672 18.14 25.51 0.70
CA LYS A 672 19.34 25.90 1.44
C LYS A 672 20.25 26.77 0.57
N PRO A 673 20.88 27.82 1.15
CA PRO A 673 22.00 28.50 0.51
C PRO A 673 23.11 27.50 0.18
N THR A 674 23.78 27.70 -0.96
CA THR A 674 24.95 26.92 -1.35
C THR A 674 26.17 27.35 -0.53
N SER A 675 26.32 28.65 -0.29
CA SER A 675 27.29 29.24 0.62
C SER A 675 26.78 30.60 1.15
N GLY A 676 27.53 31.20 2.05
CA GLY A 676 27.12 32.42 2.77
C GLY A 676 26.28 32.14 4.01
N ALA A 677 25.92 33.22 4.70
CA ALA A 677 25.08 33.21 5.88
C ALA A 677 23.94 34.23 5.73
N ALA A 678 22.81 33.97 6.39
CA ALA A 678 21.77 34.97 6.53
C ALA A 678 21.14 34.87 7.92
N PHE A 679 20.87 36.02 8.50
CA PHE A 679 20.36 36.19 9.84
C PHE A 679 19.02 36.91 9.80
N VAL A 680 18.04 36.36 10.50
CA VAL A 680 16.71 36.97 10.68
C VAL A 680 16.48 37.16 12.17
N GLN A 681 16.32 38.40 12.62
CA GLN A 681 16.23 38.75 14.05
C GLN A 681 17.40 38.17 14.87
N GLY A 682 18.60 38.18 14.30
CA GLY A 682 19.83 37.62 14.91
C GLY A 682 19.96 36.09 14.85
N LEU A 683 19.00 35.36 14.25
CA LEU A 683 19.03 33.90 14.11
C LEU A 683 19.49 33.47 12.72
N ASP A 684 20.48 32.57 12.61
CA ASP A 684 20.94 32.02 11.33
C ASP A 684 19.89 31.06 10.72
N ILE A 685 19.51 31.30 9.47
CA ILE A 685 18.52 30.51 8.72
C ILE A 685 18.91 29.03 8.55
N ARG A 686 20.19 28.68 8.64
CA ARG A 686 20.68 27.29 8.47
C ARG A 686 20.54 26.48 9.75
N THR A 687 20.60 27.13 10.90
CA THR A 687 20.66 26.47 12.22
C THR A 687 19.38 26.64 13.05
N HIS A 688 18.72 27.81 12.98
CA HIS A 688 17.61 28.18 13.87
C HIS A 688 16.29 28.49 13.12
N MET A 689 16.05 27.83 11.98
CA MET A 689 14.88 28.10 11.12
C MET A 689 13.51 27.94 11.81
N GLU A 690 13.36 26.93 12.68
CA GLU A 690 12.11 26.71 13.44
C GLU A 690 11.75 27.92 14.33
N GLY A 691 12.76 28.58 14.91
CA GLY A 691 12.56 29.82 15.66
C GLY A 691 12.12 30.98 14.75
N ILE A 692 12.73 31.10 13.57
CA ILE A 692 12.44 32.15 12.58
C ILE A 692 11.00 32.04 12.05
N TYR A 693 10.49 30.82 11.84
CA TYR A 693 9.10 30.59 11.38
C TYR A 693 8.03 31.15 12.32
N THR A 694 8.32 31.27 13.61
CA THR A 694 7.35 31.85 14.57
C THR A 694 7.16 33.35 14.34
N THR A 695 8.21 34.07 13.95
CA THR A 695 8.23 35.53 13.79
C THR A 695 8.08 36.02 12.35
N MET A 696 8.06 35.10 11.39
CA MET A 696 8.01 35.40 9.95
C MET A 696 6.58 35.28 9.38
N GLY A 697 6.24 36.14 8.42
CA GLY A 697 5.07 36.02 7.55
C GLY A 697 5.50 35.82 6.10
N VAL A 698 4.79 34.98 5.34
CA VAL A 698 5.15 34.66 3.95
C VAL A 698 3.94 34.75 3.05
N CYS A 699 4.05 35.52 1.96
CA CYS A 699 3.12 35.53 0.84
C CYS A 699 3.86 34.96 -0.40
N PRO A 700 3.69 33.67 -0.72
CA PRO A 700 4.38 33.03 -1.85
C PRO A 700 3.83 33.52 -3.20
N GLN A 701 4.53 33.25 -4.31
CA GLN A 701 4.10 33.64 -5.65
C GLN A 701 2.75 33.01 -6.06
N HIS A 702 2.56 31.72 -5.75
CA HIS A 702 1.31 31.01 -5.97
C HIS A 702 0.51 30.91 -4.66
N ASP A 703 -0.80 31.16 -4.72
CA ASP A 703 -1.65 31.16 -3.53
C ASP A 703 -1.86 29.73 -2.98
N LEU A 704 -1.21 29.41 -1.86
CA LEU A 704 -1.27 28.10 -1.21
C LEU A 704 -2.46 28.02 -0.24
N LEU A 705 -3.67 27.84 -0.78
CA LEU A 705 -4.93 27.85 -0.03
C LEU A 705 -5.65 26.50 -0.06
N TRP A 706 -6.35 26.14 1.02
CA TRP A 706 -7.28 25.02 1.00
C TRP A 706 -8.58 25.44 0.30
N GLU A 707 -8.84 24.85 -0.86
CA GLU A 707 -9.99 25.18 -1.68
C GLU A 707 -11.35 25.00 -0.98
N SER A 708 -11.44 24.08 -0.02
CA SER A 708 -12.65 23.77 0.74
C SER A 708 -12.93 24.70 1.93
N LEU A 709 -11.91 25.42 2.43
CA LEU A 709 -12.02 26.31 3.59
C LEU A 709 -12.44 27.73 3.15
N THR A 710 -13.07 28.49 4.03
CA THR A 710 -13.42 29.90 3.80
C THR A 710 -12.27 30.84 4.12
N GLY A 711 -12.32 32.10 3.65
CA GLY A 711 -11.32 33.09 4.03
C GLY A 711 -11.21 33.28 5.55
N ARG A 712 -12.35 33.30 6.25
CA ARG A 712 -12.40 33.38 7.72
C ARG A 712 -11.74 32.15 8.37
N GLU A 713 -12.01 30.94 7.87
CA GLU A 713 -11.45 29.70 8.42
C GLU A 713 -9.91 29.64 8.25
N HIS A 714 -9.38 30.14 7.12
CA HIS A 714 -7.93 30.26 6.91
C HIS A 714 -7.28 31.17 7.95
N LEU A 715 -7.82 32.37 8.13
CA LEU A 715 -7.27 33.36 9.07
C LEU A 715 -7.41 32.90 10.53
N LEU A 716 -8.51 32.23 10.87
CA LEU A 716 -8.69 31.60 12.18
C LEU A 716 -7.67 30.48 12.43
N PHE A 717 -7.25 29.75 11.40
CA PHE A 717 -6.25 28.70 11.51
C PHE A 717 -4.84 29.29 11.69
N TYR A 718 -4.41 30.17 10.78
CA TYR A 718 -3.07 30.78 10.84
C TYR A 718 -2.90 31.72 12.05
N GLY A 719 -3.96 32.43 12.46
CA GLY A 719 -3.93 33.23 13.69
C GLY A 719 -3.70 32.38 14.94
N ARG A 720 -4.26 31.17 15.02
CA ARG A 720 -3.98 30.24 16.13
C ARG A 720 -2.56 29.69 16.10
N LEU A 721 -2.00 29.44 14.91
CA LEU A 721 -0.58 29.07 14.76
C LEU A 721 0.33 30.19 15.27
N LYS A 722 -0.06 31.46 15.10
CA LYS A 722 0.61 32.62 15.68
C LYS A 722 0.20 32.93 17.13
N ASN A 723 -0.33 31.93 17.85
CA ASN A 723 -0.67 31.99 19.27
C ASN A 723 -1.79 32.99 19.65
N LEU A 724 -2.62 33.44 18.69
CA LEU A 724 -3.81 34.25 18.99
C LEU A 724 -4.97 33.37 19.46
N LYS A 725 -5.69 33.81 20.51
CA LYS A 725 -6.79 33.05 21.15
C LYS A 725 -7.98 33.95 21.46
N GLY A 726 -9.15 33.33 21.67
CA GLY A 726 -10.36 34.00 22.16
C GLY A 726 -10.84 35.17 21.30
N SER A 727 -11.23 36.26 21.95
CA SER A 727 -11.71 37.51 21.32
C SER A 727 -10.62 38.19 20.48
N VAL A 728 -9.36 38.18 20.93
CA VAL A 728 -8.23 38.78 20.21
C VAL A 728 -8.05 38.15 18.84
N LEU A 729 -8.19 36.83 18.74
CA LEU A 729 -8.17 36.13 17.45
C LEU A 729 -9.34 36.56 16.55
N ALA A 730 -10.55 36.64 17.09
CA ALA A 730 -11.73 37.01 16.30
C ALA A 730 -11.61 38.43 15.76
N GLN A 731 -11.15 39.38 16.60
CA GLN A 731 -10.90 40.76 16.22
C GLN A 731 -9.81 40.86 15.15
N ALA A 732 -8.67 40.21 15.34
CA ALA A 732 -7.58 40.24 14.36
C ALA A 732 -7.99 39.66 13.00
N VAL A 733 -8.82 38.60 12.98
CA VAL A 733 -9.37 38.02 11.75
C VAL A 733 -10.32 39.00 11.06
N GLU A 734 -11.20 39.65 11.81
CA GLU A 734 -12.14 40.63 11.26
C GLU A 734 -11.43 41.87 10.71
N GLU A 735 -10.47 42.42 11.44
CA GLU A 735 -9.63 43.54 11.00
C GLU A 735 -8.85 43.18 9.73
N SER A 736 -8.29 41.97 9.66
CA SER A 736 -7.57 41.48 8.48
C SER A 736 -8.50 41.31 7.26
N LEU A 737 -9.75 40.87 7.47
CA LEU A 737 -10.74 40.75 6.40
C LEU A 737 -11.23 42.12 5.91
N LYS A 738 -11.40 43.09 6.83
CA LYS A 738 -11.82 44.46 6.51
C LYS A 738 -10.74 45.20 5.73
N SER A 739 -9.49 45.15 6.19
CA SER A 739 -8.37 45.86 5.55
C SER A 739 -8.17 45.46 4.09
N LEU A 740 -8.48 44.21 3.73
CA LEU A 740 -8.31 43.68 2.38
C LEU A 740 -9.62 43.57 1.59
N ASN A 741 -10.69 44.24 2.03
CA ASN A 741 -12.00 44.25 1.35
C ASN A 741 -12.54 42.83 1.07
N LEU A 742 -12.40 41.92 2.04
CA LEU A 742 -12.92 40.54 2.01
C LEU A 742 -14.02 40.30 3.06
N PHE A 743 -14.30 41.28 3.92
CA PHE A 743 -15.30 41.16 4.99
C PHE A 743 -16.74 41.27 4.49
N HIS A 744 -17.00 42.19 3.55
CA HIS A 744 -18.36 42.53 3.11
C HIS A 744 -18.93 41.53 2.08
N GLY A 745 -20.25 41.55 1.89
CA GLY A 745 -20.93 40.79 0.84
C GLY A 745 -20.89 39.26 1.02
N GLY A 746 -20.72 38.77 2.26
CA GLY A 746 -20.62 37.33 2.55
C GLY A 746 -19.36 36.66 1.99
N VAL A 747 -18.39 37.44 1.52
CA VAL A 747 -17.14 36.93 0.92
C VAL A 747 -16.32 36.15 1.94
N ALA A 748 -16.21 36.65 3.18
CA ALA A 748 -15.43 36.03 4.25
C ALA A 748 -15.80 34.56 4.53
N ASP A 749 -17.08 34.22 4.39
CA ASP A 749 -17.64 32.90 4.65
C ASP A 749 -17.84 32.06 3.38
N LYS A 750 -17.42 32.60 2.21
CA LYS A 750 -17.38 31.87 0.95
C LYS A 750 -16.10 31.02 0.88
N GLN A 751 -16.20 29.85 0.26
CA GLN A 751 -15.07 28.93 0.07
C GLN A 751 -14.02 29.50 -0.88
N ALA A 752 -12.74 29.25 -0.60
CA ALA A 752 -11.62 29.71 -1.41
C ALA A 752 -11.68 29.20 -2.86
N ARG A 753 -12.28 28.04 -3.15
CA ARG A 753 -12.53 27.58 -4.53
C ARG A 753 -13.41 28.54 -5.36
N LYS A 754 -14.28 29.31 -4.70
CA LYS A 754 -15.19 30.27 -5.34
C LYS A 754 -14.65 31.71 -5.34
N TYR A 755 -13.41 31.91 -4.91
CA TYR A 755 -12.72 33.19 -4.96
C TYR A 755 -12.14 33.41 -6.35
N SER A 756 -12.20 34.66 -6.85
CA SER A 756 -11.42 35.05 -8.03
C SER A 756 -9.92 35.01 -7.71
N GLY A 757 -9.06 35.00 -8.72
CA GLY A 757 -7.60 35.06 -8.53
C GLY A 757 -7.18 36.21 -7.61
N GLY A 758 -7.71 37.41 -7.84
CA GLY A 758 -7.42 38.56 -6.99
C GLY A 758 -7.95 38.46 -5.55
N MET A 759 -9.05 37.75 -5.31
CA MET A 759 -9.53 37.48 -3.95
C MET A 759 -8.63 36.47 -3.22
N LYS A 760 -8.15 35.43 -3.92
CA LYS A 760 -7.17 34.48 -3.39
C LYS A 760 -5.88 35.18 -3.03
N ARG A 761 -5.42 36.09 -3.91
CA ARG A 761 -4.22 36.89 -3.68
C ARG A 761 -4.30 37.75 -2.44
N ARG A 762 -5.40 38.50 -2.29
CA ARG A 762 -5.68 39.29 -1.09
C ARG A 762 -5.72 38.43 0.17
N LEU A 763 -6.33 37.25 0.11
CA LEU A 763 -6.33 36.31 1.25
C LEU A 763 -4.92 35.82 1.60
N SER A 764 -4.07 35.54 0.61
CA SER A 764 -2.66 35.15 0.81
C SER A 764 -1.87 36.26 1.54
N VAL A 765 -2.07 37.52 1.12
CA VAL A 765 -1.48 38.68 1.82
C VAL A 765 -2.03 38.81 3.24
N ALA A 766 -3.33 38.60 3.46
CA ALA A 766 -3.93 38.59 4.81
C ALA A 766 -3.26 37.57 5.73
N ILE A 767 -3.03 36.36 5.23
CA ILE A 767 -2.36 35.27 5.96
C ILE A 767 -0.93 35.65 6.31
N SER A 768 -0.21 36.32 5.42
CA SER A 768 1.17 36.76 5.68
C SER A 768 1.28 37.85 6.75
N LEU A 769 0.20 38.58 7.05
CA LEU A 769 0.20 39.72 7.98
C LEU A 769 -0.43 39.40 9.35
N ILE A 770 -1.10 38.26 9.49
CA ILE A 770 -1.80 37.90 10.73
C ILE A 770 -0.83 37.44 11.82
N GLY A 771 -1.13 37.79 13.08
CA GLY A 771 -0.27 37.43 14.23
C GLY A 771 0.95 38.33 14.42
N ASP A 772 0.94 39.52 13.83
CA ASP A 772 1.98 40.55 13.95
C ASP A 772 3.42 40.04 13.73
N PRO A 773 3.72 39.50 12.53
CA PRO A 773 5.06 39.03 12.21
C PRO A 773 6.05 40.20 12.15
N ARG A 774 7.27 39.99 12.68
CA ARG A 774 8.33 41.01 12.66
C ARG A 774 8.96 41.17 11.28
N VAL A 775 8.97 40.08 10.50
CA VAL A 775 9.54 40.02 9.17
C VAL A 775 8.53 39.42 8.21
N VAL A 776 8.31 40.06 7.06
CA VAL A 776 7.36 39.59 6.04
C VAL A 776 8.02 39.52 4.68
N TYR A 777 7.90 38.37 4.02
CA TYR A 777 8.36 38.16 2.64
C TYR A 777 7.15 38.10 1.71
N MET A 778 7.13 38.93 0.68
CA MET A 778 6.05 38.96 -0.32
C MET A 778 6.62 38.77 -1.72
N ASP A 779 6.23 37.67 -2.39
CA ASP A 779 6.66 37.39 -3.75
C ASP A 779 5.59 37.79 -4.77
N GLU A 780 5.69 38.98 -5.37
CA GLU A 780 4.76 39.57 -6.34
C GLU A 780 3.31 39.77 -5.83
N PRO A 781 3.06 40.46 -4.69
CA PRO A 781 1.76 40.50 -4.02
C PRO A 781 0.64 41.21 -4.80
N SER A 782 0.96 42.13 -5.72
CA SER A 782 -0.03 42.82 -6.55
C SER A 782 -0.34 42.17 -7.90
N SER A 783 0.35 41.06 -8.22
CA SER A 783 0.19 40.37 -9.50
C SER A 783 -1.25 39.85 -9.67
N GLY A 784 -1.85 40.09 -10.83
CA GLY A 784 -3.21 39.67 -11.15
C GLY A 784 -4.34 40.46 -10.47
N LEU A 785 -4.04 41.59 -9.79
CA LEU A 785 -5.04 42.51 -9.24
C LEU A 785 -5.39 43.63 -10.20
N ASP A 786 -6.68 44.02 -10.19
CA ASP A 786 -7.15 45.24 -10.84
C ASP A 786 -6.57 46.50 -10.18
N PRO A 787 -6.50 47.65 -10.89
CA PRO A 787 -5.84 48.86 -10.38
C PRO A 787 -6.38 49.37 -9.04
N ALA A 788 -7.70 49.26 -8.79
CA ALA A 788 -8.30 49.72 -7.55
C ALA A 788 -7.95 48.80 -6.38
N SER A 789 -8.06 47.48 -6.58
CA SER A 789 -7.64 46.48 -5.59
C SER A 789 -6.15 46.57 -5.28
N ARG A 790 -5.31 46.87 -6.27
CA ARG A 790 -3.87 47.08 -6.10
C ARG A 790 -3.57 48.26 -5.18
N LYS A 791 -4.19 49.42 -5.41
CA LYS A 791 -4.03 50.60 -4.53
C LYS A 791 -4.50 50.31 -3.10
N SER A 792 -5.62 49.61 -2.95
CA SER A 792 -6.10 49.19 -1.63
C SER A 792 -5.11 48.27 -0.92
N LEU A 793 -4.54 47.28 -1.62
CA LEU A 793 -3.50 46.40 -1.10
C LEU A 793 -2.26 47.20 -0.67
N TRP A 794 -1.84 48.16 -1.50
CA TRP A 794 -0.67 48.98 -1.20
C TRP A 794 -0.85 49.78 0.08
N ASN A 795 -2.04 50.33 0.32
CA ASN A 795 -2.34 51.01 1.57
C ASN A 795 -2.20 50.07 2.77
N VAL A 796 -2.65 48.82 2.68
CA VAL A 796 -2.48 47.83 3.76
C VAL A 796 -1.01 47.55 4.03
N VAL A 797 -0.20 47.33 2.98
CA VAL A 797 1.24 47.08 3.13
C VAL A 797 1.97 48.29 3.72
N LYS A 798 1.61 49.51 3.30
CA LYS A 798 2.13 50.77 3.87
C LYS A 798 1.84 50.93 5.36
N HIS A 799 0.66 50.51 5.82
CA HIS A 799 0.36 50.53 7.26
C HIS A 799 1.13 49.42 7.98
N ALA A 800 1.22 48.23 7.39
CA ALA A 800 1.94 47.10 7.97
C ALA A 800 3.45 47.34 8.12
N LYS A 801 4.07 48.14 7.23
CA LYS A 801 5.53 48.37 7.26
C LYS A 801 6.00 49.15 8.48
N GLN A 802 5.15 49.95 9.14
CA GLN A 802 5.56 50.85 10.23
C GLN A 802 6.30 50.15 11.38
N ASN A 803 5.96 48.89 11.66
CA ASN A 803 6.55 48.12 12.77
C ASN A 803 7.28 46.84 12.32
N ARG A 804 7.44 46.63 11.00
CA ARG A 804 7.86 45.35 10.42
C ARG A 804 8.90 45.56 9.32
N ALA A 805 9.84 44.63 9.19
CA ALA A 805 10.70 44.59 8.01
C ALA A 805 10.00 43.80 6.91
N ILE A 806 9.80 44.42 5.74
CA ILE A 806 9.13 43.78 4.60
C ILE A 806 10.13 43.66 3.45
N ILE A 807 10.31 42.45 2.93
CA ILE A 807 10.97 42.24 1.63
C ILE A 807 9.92 41.90 0.59
N LEU A 808 9.89 42.72 -0.46
CA LEU A 808 8.97 42.61 -1.57
C LEU A 808 9.76 42.32 -2.84
N THR A 809 9.41 41.27 -3.58
CA THR A 809 9.83 41.16 -5.00
C THR A 809 8.70 41.65 -5.88
N THR A 810 9.05 42.47 -6.85
CA THR A 810 8.09 42.96 -7.84
C THR A 810 8.77 43.16 -9.19
N HIS A 811 7.98 43.11 -10.25
CA HIS A 811 8.35 43.55 -11.59
C HIS A 811 7.64 44.86 -11.97
N SER A 812 6.82 45.42 -11.08
CA SER A 812 6.12 46.69 -11.29
C SER A 812 6.89 47.85 -10.66
N MET A 813 7.37 48.77 -11.50
CA MET A 813 8.07 49.97 -11.05
C MET A 813 7.14 50.89 -10.22
N GLU A 814 5.87 50.98 -10.60
CA GLU A 814 4.85 51.73 -9.84
C GLU A 814 4.67 51.16 -8.42
N GLU A 815 4.65 49.83 -8.28
CA GLU A 815 4.55 49.18 -6.98
C GLU A 815 5.79 49.43 -6.13
N ALA A 816 6.98 49.29 -6.72
CA ALA A 816 8.24 49.55 -6.04
C ALA A 816 8.31 50.99 -5.53
N GLU A 817 7.97 51.97 -6.38
CA GLU A 817 7.98 53.38 -6.03
C GLU A 817 6.89 53.74 -5.00
N ALA A 818 5.72 53.08 -5.06
CA ALA A 818 4.65 53.33 -4.11
C ALA A 818 4.96 52.76 -2.72
N LEU A 819 5.55 51.56 -2.62
CA LEU A 819 5.66 50.80 -1.37
C LEU A 819 7.03 50.86 -0.70
N CYS A 820 8.11 50.83 -1.49
CA CYS A 820 9.45 50.54 -1.00
C CYS A 820 10.16 51.82 -0.57
N ASP A 821 10.80 51.75 0.60
CA ASP A 821 11.64 52.84 1.12
C ASP A 821 13.02 52.81 0.46
N ARG A 822 13.54 51.59 0.26
CA ARG A 822 14.75 51.29 -0.50
C ARG A 822 14.45 50.19 -1.51
N LEU A 823 15.10 50.26 -2.67
CA LEU A 823 14.99 49.23 -3.69
C LEU A 823 16.36 48.82 -4.21
N GLY A 824 16.44 47.56 -4.60
CA GLY A 824 17.61 46.94 -5.19
C GLY A 824 17.30 46.39 -6.56
N ILE A 825 18.07 46.76 -7.58
CA ILE A 825 17.94 46.19 -8.93
C ILE A 825 18.79 44.93 -9.01
N PHE A 826 18.14 43.79 -9.24
CA PHE A 826 18.72 42.46 -9.24
C PHE A 826 18.73 41.89 -10.65
N VAL A 827 19.92 41.57 -11.17
CA VAL A 827 20.13 41.08 -12.54
C VAL A 827 21.15 39.94 -12.53
N ASN A 828 20.85 38.84 -13.23
CA ASN A 828 21.71 37.66 -13.37
C ASN A 828 22.29 37.13 -12.05
N GLY A 829 21.48 37.13 -10.99
CA GLY A 829 21.86 36.64 -9.66
C GLY A 829 22.69 37.62 -8.83
N SER A 830 22.92 38.83 -9.28
CA SER A 830 23.71 39.86 -8.59
C SER A 830 22.91 41.12 -8.33
N LEU A 831 23.20 41.80 -7.22
CA LEU A 831 22.62 43.10 -6.89
C LEU A 831 23.43 44.18 -7.58
N GLN A 832 22.80 44.92 -8.49
CA GLN A 832 23.49 45.88 -9.36
C GLN A 832 23.52 47.29 -8.78
N CYS A 833 22.47 47.69 -8.10
CA CYS A 833 22.40 48.97 -7.39
C CYS A 833 21.39 48.89 -6.25
N VAL A 834 21.57 49.76 -5.27
CA VAL A 834 20.73 49.88 -4.07
C VAL A 834 20.55 51.36 -3.73
N GLY A 835 19.33 51.75 -3.40
CA GLY A 835 19.03 53.11 -2.95
C GLY A 835 17.54 53.36 -2.85
N ASN A 836 17.14 54.54 -2.37
CA ASN A 836 15.74 54.93 -2.47
C ASN A 836 15.36 55.29 -3.93
N PRO A 837 14.07 55.24 -4.32
CA PRO A 837 13.68 55.50 -5.71
C PRO A 837 14.16 56.87 -6.25
N LYS A 838 14.20 57.89 -5.40
CA LYS A 838 14.63 59.25 -5.77
C LYS A 838 16.14 59.32 -6.02
N GLU A 839 16.94 58.67 -5.17
CA GLU A 839 18.38 58.55 -5.30
C GLU A 839 18.77 57.78 -6.56
N LEU A 840 18.06 56.69 -6.86
CA LEU A 840 18.34 55.90 -8.07
C LEU A 840 17.98 56.68 -9.33
N LYS A 841 16.85 57.42 -9.33
CA LYS A 841 16.51 58.36 -10.40
C LYS A 841 17.55 59.47 -10.52
N ALA A 842 18.03 60.06 -9.43
CA ALA A 842 19.04 61.12 -9.49
C ALA A 842 20.42 60.60 -9.97
N ARG A 843 20.82 59.40 -9.54
CA ARG A 843 22.15 58.84 -9.82
C ARG A 843 22.26 58.23 -11.21
N TYR A 844 21.21 57.52 -11.64
CA TYR A 844 21.21 56.80 -12.92
C TYR A 844 20.34 57.49 -13.99
N GLY A 845 19.39 58.33 -13.58
CA GLY A 845 18.52 59.19 -14.40
C GLY A 845 19.08 60.61 -14.54
N GLY A 846 20.07 60.73 -15.44
CA GLY A 846 20.70 61.99 -15.82
C GLY A 846 20.23 62.54 -17.16
N THR A 847 19.14 62.01 -17.72
CA THR A 847 18.64 62.39 -19.04
C THR A 847 17.17 62.83 -18.96
N TYR A 848 16.77 63.75 -19.83
CA TYR A 848 15.37 63.98 -20.17
C TYR A 848 15.02 63.12 -21.38
N VAL A 849 13.80 62.60 -21.37
CA VAL A 849 13.26 61.83 -22.48
C VAL A 849 12.36 62.73 -23.29
N PHE A 850 12.85 63.17 -24.44
CA PHE A 850 12.11 64.01 -25.38
C PHE A 850 11.46 63.14 -26.46
N THR A 851 10.15 63.25 -26.62
CA THR A 851 9.38 62.55 -27.65
C THR A 851 8.70 63.55 -28.55
N MET A 852 8.81 63.39 -29.87
CA MET A 852 8.09 64.22 -30.84
C MET A 852 7.56 63.38 -31.99
N THR A 853 6.32 63.65 -32.38
CA THR A 853 5.62 62.99 -33.49
C THR A 853 5.35 64.02 -34.58
N THR A 854 5.88 63.76 -35.77
CA THR A 854 5.72 64.57 -36.99
C THR A 854 5.29 63.69 -38.16
N SER A 855 5.01 64.27 -39.33
CA SER A 855 4.95 63.49 -40.57
C SER A 855 6.33 62.92 -40.92
N SER A 856 6.35 61.85 -41.71
CA SER A 856 7.58 61.14 -42.12
C SER A 856 8.59 62.03 -42.85
N ASP A 857 8.12 63.07 -43.53
CA ASP A 857 8.95 63.93 -44.36
C ASP A 857 9.85 64.88 -43.55
N HIS A 858 9.51 65.13 -42.27
CA HIS A 858 10.21 66.07 -41.39
C HIS A 858 11.06 65.39 -40.31
N GLU A 859 11.23 64.07 -40.38
CA GLU A 859 11.98 63.28 -39.40
C GLU A 859 13.44 63.72 -39.25
N LYS A 860 14.08 64.14 -40.36
CA LYS A 860 15.45 64.67 -40.34
C LYS A 860 15.53 66.06 -39.71
N ASP A 861 14.49 66.87 -39.87
CA ASP A 861 14.42 68.21 -39.30
C ASP A 861 14.35 68.14 -37.76
N VAL A 862 13.61 67.16 -37.23
CA VAL A 862 13.55 66.87 -35.80
C VAL A 862 14.91 66.45 -35.24
N GLU A 863 15.60 65.54 -35.92
CA GLU A 863 16.92 65.06 -35.49
C GLU A 863 17.95 66.20 -35.50
N ASN A 864 17.95 67.04 -36.54
CA ASN A 864 18.79 68.23 -36.61
C ASN A 864 18.47 69.23 -35.49
N MET A 865 17.19 69.44 -35.17
CA MET A 865 16.77 70.29 -34.05
C MET A 865 17.30 69.75 -32.71
N VAL A 866 17.17 68.44 -32.48
CA VAL A 866 17.61 67.81 -31.23
C VAL A 866 19.13 67.82 -31.09
N HIS A 867 19.89 67.57 -32.17
CA HIS A 867 21.35 67.67 -32.13
C HIS A 867 21.86 69.11 -31.95
N ARG A 868 21.07 70.12 -32.35
CA ARG A 868 21.36 71.53 -32.01
C ARG A 868 21.11 71.84 -30.54
N LEU A 869 20.16 71.17 -29.90
CA LEU A 869 19.90 71.31 -28.46
C LEU A 869 21.00 70.66 -27.62
N THR A 870 21.43 69.45 -27.99
CA THR A 870 22.63 68.83 -27.42
C THR A 870 23.26 67.87 -28.43
N PRO A 871 24.58 67.98 -28.68
CA PRO A 871 25.29 67.05 -29.56
C PRO A 871 25.32 65.63 -28.99
N ASN A 872 25.15 65.48 -27.67
CA ASN A 872 25.15 64.20 -26.95
C ASN A 872 23.76 63.54 -26.88
N ALA A 873 22.77 64.04 -27.64
CA ALA A 873 21.45 63.43 -27.70
C ALA A 873 21.53 62.01 -28.29
N ASN A 874 20.97 61.03 -27.59
CA ASN A 874 20.91 59.65 -28.07
C ASN A 874 19.48 59.31 -28.52
N LYS A 875 19.31 58.83 -29.76
CA LYS A 875 18.00 58.44 -30.28
C LYS A 875 17.65 57.02 -29.80
N ILE A 876 16.58 56.88 -29.00
CA ILE A 876 16.17 55.61 -28.37
C ILE A 876 15.42 54.71 -29.36
N TYR A 877 14.42 55.28 -30.05
CA TYR A 877 13.65 54.58 -31.07
C TYR A 877 12.97 55.56 -32.02
N HIS A 878 12.62 55.03 -33.19
CA HIS A 878 11.91 55.73 -34.25
C HIS A 878 10.83 54.81 -34.84
N LEU A 879 9.57 55.26 -34.86
CA LEU A 879 8.45 54.51 -35.44
C LEU A 879 7.40 55.48 -36.01
N SER A 880 7.10 55.37 -37.31
CA SER A 880 6.00 56.10 -38.00
C SER A 880 5.94 57.60 -37.66
N GLY A 881 7.03 58.34 -37.89
CA GLY A 881 7.09 59.78 -37.59
C GLY A 881 7.24 60.14 -36.11
N THR A 882 7.16 59.19 -35.17
CA THR A 882 7.48 59.41 -33.76
C THR A 882 8.95 59.11 -33.48
N GLN A 883 9.65 60.06 -32.89
CA GLN A 883 11.05 59.95 -32.50
C GLN A 883 11.20 60.23 -31.00
N LYS A 884 12.01 59.40 -30.33
CA LYS A 884 12.31 59.52 -28.89
C LYS A 884 13.81 59.67 -28.68
N PHE A 885 14.21 60.68 -27.91
CA PHE A 885 15.59 61.06 -27.65
C PHE A 885 15.86 61.12 -26.14
N GLU A 886 17.05 60.68 -25.73
CA GLU A 886 17.62 60.97 -24.41
C GLU A 886 18.51 62.20 -24.52
N LEU A 887 18.18 63.23 -23.75
CA LEU A 887 18.92 64.49 -23.67
C LEU A 887 19.64 64.56 -22.32
N PRO A 888 20.97 64.66 -22.24
CA PRO A 888 21.65 64.84 -20.96
C PRO A 888 21.17 66.10 -20.23
N LYS A 889 20.80 65.97 -18.96
CA LYS A 889 20.30 67.09 -18.13
C LYS A 889 21.36 68.17 -17.92
N GLU A 890 22.64 67.79 -17.95
CA GLU A 890 23.78 68.72 -17.83
C GLU A 890 23.89 69.64 -19.06
N ASP A 891 23.48 69.15 -20.23
CA ASP A 891 23.63 69.85 -21.51
C ASP A 891 22.41 70.71 -21.88
N VAL A 892 21.24 70.45 -21.27
CA VAL A 892 19.96 71.01 -21.73
C VAL A 892 19.10 71.56 -20.60
N ARG A 893 18.72 72.84 -20.68
CA ARG A 893 17.69 73.42 -19.80
C ARG A 893 16.31 73.23 -20.43
N ILE A 894 15.30 72.98 -19.58
CA ILE A 894 13.92 72.74 -20.05
C ILE A 894 13.42 73.90 -20.93
N GLY A 895 13.73 75.15 -20.60
CA GLY A 895 13.33 76.32 -21.39
C GLY A 895 13.85 76.30 -22.84
N ASP A 896 15.06 75.81 -23.06
CA ASP A 896 15.68 75.75 -24.39
C ASP A 896 14.94 74.74 -25.29
N VAL A 897 14.47 73.62 -24.71
CA VAL A 897 13.65 72.62 -25.42
C VAL A 897 12.29 73.20 -25.83
N PHE A 898 11.62 73.91 -24.92
CA PHE A 898 10.33 74.54 -25.23
C PHE A 898 10.46 75.56 -26.36
N GLN A 899 11.54 76.35 -26.37
CA GLN A 899 11.81 77.33 -27.42
C GLN A 899 12.11 76.67 -28.77
N ALA A 900 12.87 75.58 -28.77
CA ALA A 900 13.16 74.82 -30.00
C ALA A 900 11.89 74.19 -30.59
N VAL A 901 11.01 73.64 -29.76
CA VAL A 901 9.73 73.08 -30.22
C VAL A 901 8.80 74.18 -30.75
N ASP A 902 8.76 75.36 -30.11
CA ASP A 902 7.96 76.48 -30.61
C ASP A 902 8.45 76.99 -31.97
N ALA A 903 9.77 77.02 -32.19
CA ALA A 903 10.35 77.32 -33.49
C ALA A 903 10.03 76.23 -34.52
N ALA A 904 10.10 74.95 -34.15
CA ALA A 904 9.78 73.83 -35.03
C ALA A 904 8.32 73.82 -35.49
N LYS A 905 7.38 74.13 -34.59
CA LYS A 905 5.94 74.26 -34.89
C LYS A 905 5.63 75.33 -35.95
N ARG A 906 6.51 76.32 -36.15
CA ARG A 906 6.37 77.34 -37.21
C ARG A 906 6.85 76.85 -38.56
N ASN A 907 7.72 75.84 -38.59
CA ASN A 907 8.33 75.32 -39.81
C ASN A 907 7.62 74.08 -40.36
N PHE A 908 7.07 73.23 -39.48
CA PHE A 908 6.35 72.02 -39.88
C PHE A 908 5.31 71.58 -38.84
N THR A 909 4.40 70.70 -39.25
CA THR A 909 3.29 70.23 -38.42
C THR A 909 3.78 69.21 -37.37
N VAL A 910 3.75 69.61 -36.09
CA VAL A 910 4.00 68.71 -34.95
C VAL A 910 2.67 68.16 -34.44
N SER A 911 2.44 66.86 -34.56
CA SER A 911 1.21 66.21 -34.11
C SER A 911 1.15 66.07 -32.59
N ALA A 912 2.26 65.70 -31.96
CA ALA A 912 2.38 65.60 -30.51
C ALA A 912 3.84 65.74 -30.08
N TRP A 913 4.09 66.26 -28.88
CA TRP A 913 5.42 66.25 -28.28
C TRP A 913 5.31 66.17 -26.75
N GLY A 914 6.36 65.67 -26.11
CA GLY A 914 6.44 65.58 -24.66
C GLY A 914 7.89 65.52 -24.18
N LEU A 915 8.15 66.17 -23.06
CA LEU A 915 9.41 66.07 -22.33
C LEU A 915 9.11 65.45 -20.98
N VAL A 916 9.67 64.26 -20.72
CA VAL A 916 9.45 63.52 -19.47
C VAL A 916 10.79 63.33 -18.78
N ASP A 917 10.80 63.44 -17.46
CA ASP A 917 11.98 63.06 -16.68
C ASP A 917 12.15 61.53 -16.72
N THR A 918 13.39 61.05 -16.68
CA THR A 918 13.72 59.63 -16.52
C THR A 918 12.90 58.97 -15.42
N THR A 919 12.17 57.94 -15.80
CA THR A 919 11.37 57.13 -14.90
C THR A 919 12.25 56.06 -14.24
N LEU A 920 11.72 55.40 -13.20
CA LEU A 920 12.42 54.25 -12.60
C LEU A 920 12.54 53.09 -13.59
N GLU A 921 11.62 53.01 -14.55
CA GLU A 921 11.66 52.03 -15.64
C GLU A 921 12.84 52.29 -16.58
N ASP A 922 13.09 53.54 -16.95
CA ASP A 922 14.25 53.91 -17.78
C ASP A 922 15.57 53.60 -17.06
N VAL A 923 15.65 53.93 -15.76
CA VAL A 923 16.80 53.57 -14.90
C VAL A 923 17.01 52.05 -14.88
N PHE A 924 15.94 51.28 -14.72
CA PHE A 924 15.99 49.83 -14.72
C PHE A 924 16.50 49.25 -16.04
N ILE A 925 15.98 49.73 -17.17
CA ILE A 925 16.41 49.29 -18.50
C ILE A 925 17.90 49.59 -18.70
N LYS A 926 18.35 50.79 -18.32
CA LYS A 926 19.76 51.19 -18.41
C LYS A 926 20.66 50.28 -17.58
N VAL A 927 20.34 50.11 -16.29
CA VAL A 927 21.12 49.26 -15.38
C VAL A 927 21.13 47.79 -15.83
N ALA A 928 20.01 47.27 -16.35
CA ALA A 928 19.91 45.91 -16.84
C ALA A 928 20.68 45.69 -18.15
N ARG A 929 20.68 46.67 -19.07
CA ARG A 929 21.50 46.64 -20.30
C ARG A 929 22.98 46.65 -19.99
N ASP A 930 23.41 47.56 -19.11
CA ASP A 930 24.80 47.64 -18.67
C ASP A 930 25.24 46.28 -18.12
N ALA A 931 24.46 45.71 -17.18
CA ALA A 931 24.78 44.42 -16.57
C ALA A 931 24.85 43.26 -17.58
N ASN A 932 23.95 43.21 -18.57
CA ASN A 932 23.94 42.16 -19.59
C ASN A 932 25.10 42.29 -20.60
N ALA A 933 25.52 43.52 -20.94
CA ALA A 933 26.67 43.74 -21.81
C ALA A 933 27.97 43.19 -21.20
N PHE A 934 28.09 43.23 -19.86
CA PHE A 934 29.22 42.66 -19.14
C PHE A 934 29.23 41.12 -19.15
N ASP A 935 28.08 40.45 -18.99
CA ASP A 935 28.01 38.96 -19.01
C ASP A 935 28.29 38.37 -20.42
N THR A 936 28.15 39.13 -21.51
CA THR A 936 28.53 38.67 -22.88
C THR A 936 30.02 38.78 -23.20
N LEU A 937 30.76 39.58 -22.41
CA LEU A 937 32.20 39.78 -22.56
C LEU A 937 33.03 38.89 -21.62
N SER A 938 32.40 38.26 -20.62
CA SER A 938 32.96 37.27 -19.69
C SER A 938 32.60 35.85 -20.10
#